data_AF-A0A848LVR0-F1
#
_entry.id   AF-A0A848LVR0-F1
#
_cell.length_a   1.000
_cell.length_b   1.000
_cell.length_c   1.000
_cell.angle_alpha   90.00
_cell.angle_beta   90.00
_cell.angle_gamma   90.00
#
_symmetry.space_group_name_H-M   'P 1'
#
loop_
_entity.id
_entity.type
_entity.pdbx_description
1 polymer ?
#
loop_
_entity_poly.entity_id
_entity_poly.type
_entity_poly.pdbx_seq_one_letter_code
_entity_poly.pdbx_strand_id
1 'polypeptide(L)'
;MNRRVLAPVRLLPFLPEGLSRWRGWVLALGLLTGCTEQREARVTESGSPLCVPGASASLDVVYARHFAASAATGCASSGCHGTGAGGLTFTNARQLRDVTFQRPSVDGARTLVVPGAPEHSLLYTKLLEGAPNRMPEGGPYLDDTALAEVAAWICAGAPEPSSDAGVQEPVPGGPSLARVSPDAVEVGSAEVTLQLEGARFEAGSRVELDGAPLPSRFVSASRLTATVGAAVSAQAAEHRVRVVNPPDGGVSEERAFRVLNPVPVLEVITPDTVAVDGAPFDLLLGGGGFAAGSVVLLDGAELDTAWVSGSSLRARMPTFSAPGVHQVGVRAPAPGGGTSATRPLTVARIEGPTITGLSPSPAEAGRAFRLAVTGSGYDCAPTRASVLFDGAALTPATCAATRLEVDVPATAAGAHSVQVRNPGGTLSGTVTLQLVAPNPVPTLAGLSPSEGSQGGTALTLEVSGGGFVSGTTLRFNGNARPTQVRSASALSATLTSADLAVAGRFPVTVVSPAPGGGTSNALDFPVVRPNPAPRVASLAPCGMVAGGAGFTLTLEGQDFSPGASVTFNGTAVSVSAQSATRLAVTVPAALVATAPASGAVSVVVTNPAPGGGTSAPAWFGLATRVSTLATHVQPIFERNCNSGCHSSPSTPVNLTSGRAHGELVEQPSGACASALLVKTCGPLRAQSVLIDKVLATNSSPACSGAPMPKGQPLTAAEKQALIDWVAQGAPP
;
A
#
# COMPACT_ATOMS: atom_id res chain seq x y z
N MET A 1 -10.47 -31.61 -46.09
CA MET A 1 -10.91 -30.82 -47.26
C MET A 1 -10.79 -29.36 -46.85
N ASN A 2 -9.98 -28.44 -47.40
CA ASN A 2 -9.10 -28.30 -48.58
C ASN A 2 -7.91 -27.40 -48.15
N ARG A 3 -6.62 -27.72 -48.38
CA ARG A 3 -5.75 -27.41 -49.57
C ARG A 3 -5.97 -26.00 -50.16
N ARG A 4 -4.99 -25.17 -50.54
CA ARG A 4 -3.50 -25.08 -50.61
C ARG A 4 -3.24 -23.56 -50.91
N VAL A 5 -2.06 -22.96 -50.75
CA VAL A 5 -1.00 -22.83 -51.78
C VAL A 5 0.19 -22.05 -51.17
N LEU A 6 1.39 -22.38 -51.68
CA LEU A 6 2.76 -22.05 -51.26
C LEU A 6 3.32 -20.69 -51.76
N ALA A 7 4.19 -20.07 -50.94
CA ALA A 7 5.55 -19.47 -51.19
C ALA A 7 5.78 -18.43 -52.34
N PRO A 8 6.80 -17.52 -52.28
CA PRO A 8 8.09 -17.64 -51.57
C PRO A 8 8.64 -16.41 -50.80
N VAL A 9 9.76 -16.68 -50.13
CA VAL A 9 10.55 -15.88 -49.18
C VAL A 9 11.68 -15.11 -49.88
N ARG A 10 11.94 -13.85 -49.47
CA ARG A 10 13.30 -13.25 -49.43
C ARG A 10 13.42 -12.06 -48.44
N LEU A 11 14.23 -12.31 -47.40
CA LEU A 11 15.23 -11.48 -46.68
C LEU A 11 14.88 -10.12 -45.99
N LEU A 12 14.96 -10.18 -44.64
CA LEU A 12 15.42 -9.22 -43.59
C LEU A 12 14.61 -7.93 -43.37
N PRO A 13 14.46 -7.39 -42.11
CA PRO A 13 15.46 -7.34 -41.01
C PRO A 13 14.97 -7.60 -39.55
N PHE A 14 15.96 -7.79 -38.66
CA PHE A 14 16.05 -7.41 -37.23
C PHE A 14 14.93 -7.79 -36.22
N LEU A 15 15.30 -8.63 -35.24
CA LEU A 15 14.59 -8.87 -33.97
C LEU A 15 15.56 -8.73 -32.77
N PRO A 16 15.08 -8.33 -31.57
CA PRO A 16 15.89 -8.00 -30.41
C PRO A 16 16.08 -9.20 -29.46
N GLU A 17 17.21 -9.24 -28.75
CA GLU A 17 17.50 -10.26 -27.73
C GLU A 17 17.06 -9.85 -26.33
N GLY A 18 16.44 -10.82 -25.64
CA GLY A 18 16.06 -10.79 -24.24
C GLY A 18 16.93 -11.74 -23.40
N LEU A 19 17.36 -11.18 -22.28
CA LEU A 19 17.85 -11.73 -21.00
C LEU A 19 17.50 -13.20 -20.62
N SER A 20 18.56 -13.96 -20.25
CA SER A 20 18.88 -14.42 -18.88
C SER A 20 18.95 -15.93 -18.54
N ARG A 21 19.92 -16.19 -17.63
CA ARG A 21 20.04 -17.24 -16.58
C ARG A 21 20.70 -18.58 -16.94
N TRP A 22 21.85 -18.81 -16.31
CA TRP A 22 22.27 -20.14 -15.83
C TRP A 22 22.64 -20.08 -14.33
N ARG A 23 22.18 -21.10 -13.60
CA ARG A 23 22.29 -21.36 -12.16
C ARG A 23 23.58 -22.14 -11.84
N GLY A 24 24.11 -21.95 -10.63
CA GLY A 24 24.99 -22.91 -9.95
C GLY A 24 24.21 -23.97 -9.13
N TRP A 25 24.94 -24.67 -8.24
CA TRP A 25 24.63 -25.85 -7.38
C TRP A 25 25.07 -27.20 -8.02
N VAL A 26 25.82 -28.15 -7.40
CA VAL A 26 26.38 -28.34 -6.04
C VAL A 26 27.26 -29.65 -5.95
N LEU A 27 28.11 -29.79 -4.89
CA LEU A 27 28.80 -31.01 -4.31
C LEU A 27 29.85 -31.76 -5.17
N ALA A 28 30.88 -32.48 -4.67
CA ALA A 28 31.68 -32.55 -3.44
C ALA A 28 32.75 -33.69 -3.59
N LEU A 29 33.87 -33.55 -2.86
CA LEU A 29 34.83 -34.56 -2.35
C LEU A 29 35.53 -35.58 -3.30
N GLY A 30 36.86 -35.66 -3.18
CA GLY A 30 37.56 -36.95 -3.14
C GLY A 30 38.83 -37.14 -3.98
N LEU A 31 39.99 -36.85 -3.39
CA LEU A 31 41.23 -37.65 -3.33
C LEU A 31 41.92 -38.20 -4.60
N LEU A 32 43.18 -37.77 -4.72
CA LEU A 32 44.43 -38.53 -5.01
C LEU A 32 44.77 -39.01 -6.45
N THR A 33 45.93 -38.48 -6.86
CA THR A 33 47.08 -39.14 -7.55
C THR A 33 46.97 -39.56 -9.01
N GLY A 34 47.95 -39.11 -9.79
CA GLY A 34 48.59 -39.95 -10.81
C GLY A 34 48.82 -39.31 -12.18
N CYS A 35 50.02 -38.74 -12.34
CA CYS A 35 50.85 -38.72 -13.55
C CYS A 35 50.31 -38.28 -14.94
N THR A 36 51.00 -37.25 -15.44
CA THR A 36 51.58 -37.11 -16.81
C THR A 36 50.63 -37.07 -18.01
N GLU A 37 50.49 -35.88 -18.59
CA GLU A 37 50.49 -35.71 -20.05
C GLU A 37 51.55 -34.67 -20.44
N GLN A 38 52.39 -35.10 -21.36
CA GLN A 38 53.48 -34.36 -21.97
C GLN A 38 52.93 -33.28 -22.89
N ARG A 39 53.48 -32.06 -22.82
CA ARG A 39 53.49 -31.17 -23.98
C ARG A 39 54.78 -31.39 -24.76
N GLU A 40 54.63 -31.97 -25.93
CA GLU A 40 55.68 -32.13 -26.93
C GLU A 40 56.31 -30.79 -27.31
N ALA A 41 57.62 -30.85 -27.55
CA ALA A 41 58.44 -29.77 -28.08
C ALA A 41 57.92 -29.31 -29.45
N ARG A 42 57.72 -28.00 -29.60
CA ARG A 42 57.65 -27.35 -30.89
C ARG A 42 58.89 -26.47 -31.06
N VAL A 43 59.91 -27.04 -31.71
CA VAL A 43 60.96 -26.29 -32.40
C VAL A 43 60.33 -25.77 -33.70
N THR A 44 60.20 -24.46 -33.84
CA THR A 44 59.98 -23.82 -35.13
C THR A 44 61.20 -22.97 -35.47
N GLU A 45 61.87 -23.36 -36.56
CA GLU A 45 62.84 -22.55 -37.27
C GLU A 45 62.23 -21.20 -37.69
N SER A 46 63.12 -20.20 -37.82
CA SER A 46 62.91 -18.90 -38.50
C SER A 46 62.14 -17.80 -37.73
N GLY A 47 62.90 -16.98 -36.98
CA GLY A 47 62.62 -15.54 -36.76
C GLY A 47 61.87 -15.15 -35.49
N SER A 48 62.63 -14.85 -34.41
CA SER A 48 62.40 -14.13 -33.12
C SER A 48 60.97 -13.67 -32.74
N PRO A 49 60.52 -13.75 -31.44
CA PRO A 49 61.05 -12.84 -30.40
C PRO A 49 60.86 -13.32 -28.93
N LEU A 50 61.90 -13.86 -28.27
CA LEU A 50 61.98 -13.73 -26.80
C LEU A 50 62.45 -12.32 -26.42
N CYS A 51 63.23 -11.68 -27.31
CA CYS A 51 63.71 -10.33 -27.12
C CYS A 51 62.75 -9.32 -27.78
N VAL A 52 61.77 -8.85 -27.00
CA VAL A 52 60.92 -7.71 -27.36
C VAL A 52 61.57 -6.44 -26.79
N PRO A 53 61.74 -5.34 -27.56
CA PRO A 53 62.36 -4.13 -27.03
C PRO A 53 61.43 -3.46 -26.00
N GLY A 54 61.86 -3.34 -24.74
CA GLY A 54 61.19 -2.45 -23.78
C GLY A 54 61.17 -2.84 -22.31
N ALA A 55 61.56 -4.06 -21.93
CA ALA A 55 61.70 -4.44 -20.53
C ALA A 55 63.11 -4.99 -20.29
N SER A 56 63.97 -4.24 -19.61
CA SER A 56 65.23 -4.75 -19.08
C SER A 56 65.10 -4.86 -17.56
N ALA A 57 65.10 -6.08 -17.02
CA ALA A 57 65.26 -6.28 -15.58
C ALA A 57 66.76 -6.22 -15.23
N SER A 58 67.14 -5.52 -14.15
CA SER A 58 68.53 -5.51 -13.69
C SER A 58 68.91 -6.87 -13.10
N LEU A 59 70.19 -7.24 -13.17
CA LEU A 59 70.63 -8.52 -12.63
C LEU A 59 70.42 -8.62 -11.10
N ASP A 60 70.39 -7.50 -10.37
CA ASP A 60 70.07 -7.52 -8.93
C ASP A 60 68.62 -7.94 -8.68
N VAL A 61 67.69 -7.43 -9.47
CA VAL A 61 66.26 -7.77 -9.35
C VAL A 61 66.06 -9.23 -9.75
N VAL A 62 66.66 -9.65 -10.86
CA VAL A 62 66.58 -11.04 -11.33
C VAL A 62 67.21 -11.99 -10.32
N TYR A 63 68.38 -11.66 -9.77
CA TYR A 63 69.05 -12.45 -8.74
C TYR A 63 68.24 -12.51 -7.45
N ALA A 64 67.84 -11.38 -6.88
CA ALA A 64 67.14 -11.33 -5.58
C ALA A 64 65.80 -12.07 -5.61
N ARG A 65 65.09 -12.01 -6.74
CA ARG A 65 63.78 -12.65 -6.89
C ARG A 65 63.85 -14.12 -7.21
N HIS A 66 64.85 -14.57 -7.98
CA HIS A 66 64.83 -15.91 -8.59
C HIS A 66 66.02 -16.80 -8.25
N PHE A 67 67.16 -16.23 -7.82
CA PHE A 67 68.40 -16.98 -7.60
C PHE A 67 68.99 -16.84 -6.18
N ALA A 68 68.58 -15.83 -5.41
CA ALA A 68 69.02 -15.63 -4.04
C ALA A 68 68.43 -16.70 -3.10
N ALA A 69 69.15 -17.03 -2.03
CA ALA A 69 68.69 -18.01 -1.04
C ALA A 69 67.37 -17.61 -0.33
N SER A 70 66.97 -16.34 -0.39
CA SER A 70 65.71 -15.82 0.16
C SER A 70 64.56 -15.77 -0.84
N ALA A 71 64.79 -16.16 -2.10
CA ALA A 71 63.78 -16.12 -3.16
C ALA A 71 62.67 -17.14 -2.89
N ALA A 72 61.40 -16.72 -3.00
CA ALA A 72 60.23 -17.59 -2.82
C ALA A 72 60.19 -18.73 -3.86
N THR A 73 60.88 -18.56 -5.00
CA THR A 73 60.92 -19.47 -6.15
C THR A 73 62.31 -20.06 -6.44
N GLY A 74 63.33 -19.82 -5.60
CA GLY A 74 64.71 -20.18 -5.95
C GLY A 74 65.65 -20.52 -4.78
N CYS A 75 66.32 -21.66 -4.89
CA CYS A 75 67.58 -22.04 -4.21
C CYS A 75 67.74 -21.81 -2.69
N ALA A 76 66.66 -21.82 -1.89
CA ALA A 76 66.75 -21.58 -0.44
C ALA A 76 67.36 -22.72 0.39
N SER A 77 67.52 -23.93 -0.16
CA SER A 77 68.16 -25.06 0.53
C SER A 77 69.07 -25.86 -0.41
N SER A 78 70.38 -25.76 -0.20
CA SER A 78 71.51 -26.65 -0.57
C SER A 78 71.46 -27.55 -1.83
N GLY A 79 70.61 -27.31 -2.82
CA GLY A 79 70.31 -28.31 -3.85
C GLY A 79 69.77 -27.76 -5.17
N CYS A 80 70.06 -26.51 -5.54
CA CYS A 80 69.79 -26.08 -6.93
C CYS A 80 70.58 -26.88 -7.97
N HIS A 81 71.62 -27.57 -7.54
CA HIS A 81 72.33 -28.55 -8.33
C HIS A 81 72.49 -29.84 -7.52
N GLY A 82 72.14 -30.98 -8.11
CA GLY A 82 72.28 -32.31 -7.50
C GLY A 82 73.70 -32.65 -7.09
N THR A 83 73.84 -33.72 -6.32
CA THR A 83 75.13 -34.20 -5.77
C THR A 83 76.10 -34.53 -6.89
N GLY A 84 77.09 -33.65 -7.12
CA GLY A 84 78.11 -33.81 -8.17
C GLY A 84 78.44 -32.54 -8.97
N ALA A 85 77.70 -31.43 -8.78
CA ALA A 85 77.82 -30.24 -9.63
C ALA A 85 78.80 -29.15 -9.16
N GLY A 86 79.82 -29.48 -8.37
CA GLY A 86 80.91 -28.54 -8.06
C GLY A 86 80.53 -27.26 -7.31
N GLY A 87 79.41 -27.23 -6.59
CA GLY A 87 79.11 -26.19 -5.59
C GLY A 87 78.97 -24.77 -6.15
N LEU A 88 78.14 -24.57 -7.18
CA LEU A 88 77.73 -23.21 -7.59
C LEU A 88 76.74 -22.65 -6.56
N THR A 89 77.25 -22.08 -5.47
CA THR A 89 76.49 -21.22 -4.57
C THR A 89 76.72 -19.77 -4.97
N PHE A 90 75.70 -19.15 -5.55
CA PHE A 90 75.70 -17.72 -5.81
C PHE A 90 75.30 -17.00 -4.53
N THR A 91 76.19 -16.17 -3.99
CA THR A 91 75.93 -15.37 -2.79
C THR A 91 75.44 -13.96 -3.15
N ASN A 92 75.66 -13.52 -4.39
CA ASN A 92 75.14 -12.27 -4.94
C ASN A 92 75.01 -12.31 -6.48
N ALA A 93 74.38 -11.27 -7.04
CA ALA A 93 74.11 -11.09 -8.48
C ALA A 93 75.40 -11.07 -9.33
N ARG A 94 76.47 -10.46 -8.82
CA ARG A 94 77.79 -10.40 -9.48
C ARG A 94 78.43 -11.79 -9.60
N GLN A 95 78.42 -12.56 -8.52
CA GLN A 95 78.96 -13.93 -8.53
C GLN A 95 78.19 -14.82 -9.50
N LEU A 96 76.85 -14.69 -9.57
CA LEU A 96 76.03 -15.38 -10.58
C LEU A 96 76.51 -15.04 -12.00
N ARG A 97 76.81 -13.77 -12.28
CA ARG A 97 77.30 -13.35 -13.60
C ARG A 97 78.70 -13.87 -13.92
N ASP A 98 79.67 -13.69 -13.02
CA ASP A 98 81.08 -14.03 -13.26
C ASP A 98 81.31 -15.50 -13.63
N VAL A 99 80.46 -16.37 -13.08
CA VAL A 99 80.52 -17.82 -13.28
C VAL A 99 79.61 -18.33 -14.40
N THR A 100 78.70 -17.51 -14.94
CA THR A 100 77.76 -17.92 -16.00
C THR A 100 77.90 -17.13 -17.31
N PHE A 101 78.26 -15.86 -17.28
CA PHE A 101 78.36 -15.00 -18.46
C PHE A 101 79.49 -15.46 -19.40
N GLN A 102 79.13 -15.89 -20.61
CA GLN A 102 80.04 -16.39 -21.64
C GLN A 102 80.97 -17.54 -21.19
N ARG A 103 80.69 -18.18 -20.06
CA ARG A 103 81.46 -19.34 -19.58
C ARG A 103 80.96 -20.62 -20.26
N PRO A 104 81.85 -21.54 -20.68
CA PRO A 104 81.43 -22.86 -21.16
C PRO A 104 80.91 -23.72 -20.01
N SER A 105 80.00 -24.64 -20.30
CA SER A 105 79.55 -25.69 -19.39
C SER A 105 80.69 -26.67 -19.07
N VAL A 106 80.54 -27.44 -17.99
CA VAL A 106 81.58 -28.37 -17.50
C VAL A 106 81.94 -29.46 -18.52
N ASP A 107 80.98 -29.86 -19.37
CA ASP A 107 81.19 -30.79 -20.49
C ASP A 107 81.70 -30.10 -21.78
N GLY A 108 81.89 -28.78 -21.75
CA GLY A 108 82.39 -27.96 -22.86
C GLY A 108 81.42 -27.80 -24.04
N ALA A 109 80.21 -28.36 -23.95
CA ALA A 109 79.31 -28.47 -25.09
C ALA A 109 78.44 -27.22 -25.35
N ARG A 110 78.20 -26.37 -24.34
CA ARG A 110 77.33 -25.18 -24.44
C ARG A 110 77.86 -24.02 -23.60
N THR A 111 77.43 -22.80 -23.91
CA THR A 111 77.71 -21.61 -23.09
C THR A 111 76.62 -21.42 -22.04
N LEU A 112 77.01 -21.12 -20.80
CA LEU A 112 76.11 -20.96 -19.65
C LEU A 112 75.12 -19.80 -19.86
N VAL A 113 75.61 -18.61 -20.22
CA VAL A 113 74.79 -17.48 -20.69
C VAL A 113 75.39 -16.91 -21.97
N VAL A 114 74.61 -16.91 -23.04
CA VAL A 114 74.90 -16.28 -24.34
C VAL A 114 74.16 -14.94 -24.38
N PRO A 115 74.88 -13.79 -24.32
CA PRO A 115 74.25 -12.48 -24.34
C PRO A 115 73.37 -12.28 -25.58
N GLY A 116 72.15 -11.80 -25.37
CA GLY A 116 71.17 -11.53 -26.42
C GLY A 116 70.43 -12.77 -26.95
N ALA A 117 70.78 -13.98 -26.50
CA ALA A 117 70.19 -15.23 -26.99
C ALA A 117 69.81 -16.17 -25.83
N PRO A 118 68.66 -15.94 -25.15
CA PRO A 118 68.20 -16.80 -24.06
C PRO A 118 68.03 -18.26 -24.49
N GLU A 119 67.53 -18.51 -25.69
CA GLU A 119 67.37 -19.86 -26.27
C GLU A 119 68.68 -20.62 -26.47
N HIS A 120 69.81 -19.90 -26.59
CA HIS A 120 71.15 -20.49 -26.70
C HIS A 120 71.91 -20.51 -25.36
N SER A 121 71.33 -19.97 -24.29
CA SER A 121 71.90 -19.92 -22.95
C SER A 121 71.55 -21.18 -22.17
N LEU A 122 72.55 -21.96 -21.73
CA LEU A 122 72.30 -23.18 -20.96
C LEU A 122 71.54 -22.90 -19.65
N LEU A 123 71.77 -21.75 -19.01
CA LEU A 123 71.05 -21.32 -17.81
C LEU A 123 69.53 -21.25 -18.08
N TYR A 124 69.10 -20.49 -19.09
CA TYR A 124 67.68 -20.31 -19.41
C TYR A 124 67.01 -21.63 -19.83
N THR A 125 67.67 -22.41 -20.69
CA THR A 125 67.12 -23.69 -21.15
C THR A 125 66.94 -24.72 -20.03
N LYS A 126 67.69 -24.60 -18.91
CA LYS A 126 67.53 -25.46 -17.73
C LYS A 126 66.42 -25.01 -16.77
N LEU A 127 65.90 -23.79 -16.90
CA LEU A 127 64.77 -23.28 -16.12
C LEU A 127 63.40 -23.66 -16.73
N LEU A 128 63.38 -24.10 -17.99
CA LEU A 128 62.16 -24.48 -18.69
C LEU A 128 61.57 -25.79 -18.16
N GLU A 129 60.24 -25.85 -18.16
CA GLU A 129 59.50 -27.04 -17.78
C GLU A 129 59.84 -28.25 -18.68
N GLY A 130 60.27 -29.37 -18.08
CA GLY A 130 60.64 -30.60 -18.79
C GLY A 130 62.12 -30.74 -19.21
N ALA A 131 63.00 -29.82 -18.84
CA ALA A 131 64.43 -29.90 -19.16
C ALA A 131 65.17 -31.07 -18.45
N PRO A 132 66.06 -31.82 -19.13
CA PRO A 132 66.90 -32.83 -18.49
C PRO A 132 67.93 -32.19 -17.55
N ASN A 133 68.08 -32.73 -16.32
CA ASN A 133 68.92 -32.15 -15.25
C ASN A 133 68.55 -30.67 -14.96
N ARG A 134 67.25 -30.43 -14.71
CA ARG A 134 66.60 -29.10 -14.54
C ARG A 134 67.13 -28.28 -13.37
N MET A 135 66.87 -26.97 -13.41
CA MET A 135 67.05 -26.04 -12.29
C MET A 135 65.75 -25.26 -12.00
N PRO A 136 65.36 -25.06 -10.73
CA PRO A 136 65.94 -25.69 -9.53
C PRO A 136 65.62 -27.20 -9.47
N GLU A 137 66.61 -28.00 -9.09
CA GLU A 137 66.43 -29.45 -8.90
C GLU A 137 65.58 -29.71 -7.64
N GLY A 138 64.45 -30.41 -7.78
CA GLY A 138 63.54 -30.72 -6.66
C GLY A 138 62.58 -29.61 -6.22
N GLY A 139 62.65 -28.39 -6.78
CA GLY A 139 61.71 -27.28 -6.53
C GLY A 139 60.61 -27.12 -7.60
N PRO A 140 59.62 -26.22 -7.39
CA PRO A 140 58.63 -25.84 -8.42
C PRO A 140 59.31 -25.12 -9.60
N TYR A 141 58.72 -25.20 -10.80
CA TYR A 141 59.18 -24.43 -11.95
C TYR A 141 58.96 -22.93 -11.72
N LEU A 142 59.80 -22.11 -12.35
CA LEU A 142 59.51 -20.69 -12.50
C LEU A 142 58.27 -20.54 -13.39
N ASP A 143 57.37 -19.64 -13.01
CA ASP A 143 56.21 -19.31 -13.85
C ASP A 143 56.63 -18.49 -15.08
N ASP A 144 55.70 -18.31 -16.02
CA ASP A 144 55.94 -17.60 -17.28
C ASP A 144 56.42 -16.15 -17.06
N THR A 145 56.03 -15.51 -15.96
CA THR A 145 56.46 -14.14 -15.63
C THR A 145 57.91 -14.12 -15.20
N ALA A 146 58.30 -15.05 -14.32
CA ALA A 146 59.66 -15.20 -13.85
C ALA A 146 60.61 -15.66 -14.96
N LEU A 147 60.17 -16.56 -15.85
CA LEU A 147 60.92 -16.94 -17.05
C LEU A 147 61.10 -15.73 -17.99
N ALA A 148 60.06 -14.91 -18.19
CA ALA A 148 60.16 -13.71 -19.01
C ALA A 148 61.16 -12.68 -18.43
N GLU A 149 61.25 -12.53 -17.10
CA GLU A 149 62.23 -11.65 -16.46
C GLU A 149 63.68 -12.11 -16.67
N VAL A 150 63.94 -13.42 -16.57
CA VAL A 150 65.28 -13.98 -16.87
C VAL A 150 65.62 -13.85 -18.35
N ALA A 151 64.66 -14.13 -19.25
CA ALA A 151 64.81 -13.96 -20.69
C ALA A 151 65.13 -12.50 -21.05
N ALA A 152 64.40 -11.56 -20.46
CA ALA A 152 64.58 -10.12 -20.66
C ALA A 152 65.99 -9.65 -20.27
N TRP A 153 66.54 -10.14 -19.15
CA TRP A 153 67.92 -9.84 -18.76
C TRP A 153 68.94 -10.37 -19.77
N ILE A 154 68.81 -11.63 -20.23
CA ILE A 154 69.71 -12.19 -21.25
C ILE A 154 69.58 -11.43 -22.57
N CYS A 155 68.34 -11.14 -22.99
CA CYS A 155 68.03 -10.36 -24.19
C CYS A 155 68.64 -8.96 -24.17
N ALA A 156 68.73 -8.33 -23.01
CA ALA A 156 69.41 -7.04 -22.82
C ALA A 156 70.95 -7.14 -22.91
N GLY A 157 71.50 -8.30 -23.29
CA GLY A 157 72.93 -8.55 -23.36
C GLY A 157 73.52 -9.02 -22.03
N ALA A 158 72.69 -9.51 -21.10
CA ALA A 158 73.08 -9.88 -19.74
C ALA A 158 73.94 -8.79 -19.05
N PRO A 159 73.41 -7.55 -18.92
CA PRO A 159 74.14 -6.44 -18.35
C PRO A 159 74.55 -6.74 -16.90
N GLU A 160 75.61 -6.08 -16.44
CA GLU A 160 76.10 -6.12 -15.06
C GLU A 160 74.97 -5.74 -14.08
N PRO A 161 75.03 -6.21 -12.81
CA PRO A 161 74.08 -5.77 -11.79
C PRO A 161 74.08 -4.24 -11.62
N SER A 162 72.88 -3.68 -11.47
CA SER A 162 72.63 -2.25 -11.18
C SER A 162 73.26 -1.76 -9.87
N SER A 163 73.51 -2.65 -8.91
CA SER A 163 74.30 -2.37 -7.70
C SER A 163 75.76 -2.02 -7.99
N ASP A 164 76.18 -2.15 -9.26
CA ASP A 164 77.50 -1.81 -9.76
C ASP A 164 77.49 -0.97 -11.05
N ALA A 165 76.37 -0.29 -11.36
CA ALA A 165 76.40 0.86 -12.26
C ALA A 165 77.05 2.06 -11.54
N GLY A 166 78.35 1.93 -11.28
CA GLY A 166 79.24 2.98 -10.81
C GLY A 166 79.24 3.21 -9.30
N VAL A 167 79.69 2.24 -8.51
CA VAL A 167 80.40 2.56 -7.26
C VAL A 167 81.90 2.49 -7.56
N GLN A 168 82.40 3.53 -8.21
CA GLN A 168 83.82 3.82 -8.18
C GLN A 168 84.05 4.44 -6.80
N GLU A 169 84.71 3.72 -5.89
CA GLU A 169 85.01 4.29 -4.57
C GLU A 169 85.73 5.64 -4.74
N PRO A 170 85.47 6.65 -3.86
CA PRO A 170 86.13 7.94 -3.95
C PRO A 170 87.64 7.74 -3.92
N VAL A 171 88.29 7.98 -5.07
CA VAL A 171 89.74 7.85 -5.19
C VAL A 171 90.38 8.88 -4.25
N PRO A 172 91.34 8.49 -3.39
CA PRO A 172 92.04 9.44 -2.52
C PRO A 172 92.67 10.56 -3.36
N GLY A 173 92.06 11.77 -3.31
CA GLY A 173 92.46 12.92 -4.13
C GLY A 173 91.38 13.45 -5.11
N GLY A 174 90.27 12.73 -5.30
CA GLY A 174 89.12 13.16 -6.12
C GLY A 174 88.21 14.22 -5.47
N PRO A 175 87.16 14.67 -6.18
CA PRO A 175 86.17 15.61 -5.63
C PRO A 175 85.44 14.96 -4.45
N SER A 176 85.14 15.75 -3.42
CA SER A 176 84.27 15.32 -2.32
C SER A 176 83.01 16.15 -2.28
N LEU A 177 81.86 15.51 -2.05
CA LEU A 177 80.57 16.19 -1.95
C LEU A 177 80.14 16.18 -0.48
N ALA A 178 80.28 17.32 0.18
CA ALA A 178 79.91 17.45 1.59
C ALA A 178 78.40 17.58 1.73
N ARG A 179 77.77 18.46 0.95
CA ARG A 179 76.37 18.84 1.10
C ARG A 179 75.69 19.15 -0.22
N VAL A 180 74.40 18.82 -0.30
CA VAL A 180 73.46 19.30 -1.33
C VAL A 180 72.39 20.11 -0.62
N SER A 181 72.04 21.30 -1.12
CA SER A 181 71.03 22.17 -0.51
C SER A 181 70.16 22.86 -1.58
N PRO A 182 68.82 22.76 -1.51
CA PRO A 182 68.07 21.92 -0.58
C PRO A 182 68.35 20.42 -0.84
N ASP A 183 68.36 19.62 0.22
CA ASP A 183 68.49 18.15 0.17
C ASP A 183 67.13 17.46 0.03
N ALA A 184 66.03 18.22 0.10
CA ALA A 184 64.69 17.73 -0.18
C ALA A 184 63.77 18.84 -0.75
N VAL A 185 62.79 18.43 -1.54
CA VAL A 185 61.69 19.27 -2.06
C VAL A 185 60.38 18.49 -1.98
N GLU A 186 59.23 19.16 -2.03
CA GLU A 186 57.94 18.47 -2.09
C GLU A 186 57.56 18.07 -3.52
N VAL A 187 56.73 17.04 -3.66
CA VAL A 187 56.13 16.67 -4.96
C VAL A 187 55.45 17.87 -5.59
N GLY A 188 55.65 18.07 -6.89
CA GLY A 188 55.09 19.18 -7.66
C GLY A 188 55.85 20.50 -7.51
N SER A 189 56.98 20.53 -6.79
CA SER A 189 57.84 21.71 -6.73
C SER A 189 58.27 22.13 -8.14
N ALA A 190 58.30 23.45 -8.38
CA ALA A 190 58.88 24.01 -9.59
C ALA A 190 60.37 23.65 -9.72
N GLU A 191 60.99 24.06 -10.84
CA GLU A 191 62.43 23.87 -11.05
C GLU A 191 63.25 24.40 -9.86
N VAL A 192 64.14 23.56 -9.33
CA VAL A 192 64.93 23.85 -8.12
C VAL A 192 66.41 23.88 -8.46
N THR A 193 67.09 24.96 -8.08
CA THR A 193 68.55 25.03 -8.15
C THR A 193 69.17 24.50 -6.86
N LEU A 194 69.85 23.36 -6.98
CA LEU A 194 70.71 22.78 -5.95
C LEU A 194 72.00 23.56 -5.83
N GLN A 195 72.41 23.83 -4.60
CA GLN A 195 73.75 24.28 -4.23
C GLN A 195 74.53 23.08 -3.68
N LEU A 196 75.65 22.76 -4.32
CA LEU A 196 76.50 21.64 -3.93
C LEU A 196 77.76 22.20 -3.30
N GLU A 197 78.04 21.82 -2.07
CA GLU A 197 79.23 22.22 -1.31
C GLU A 197 80.14 21.01 -1.11
N GLY A 198 81.44 21.23 -1.31
CA GLY A 198 82.41 20.15 -1.28
C GLY A 198 83.84 20.65 -1.42
N ALA A 199 84.73 19.81 -1.92
CA ALA A 199 86.11 20.17 -2.19
C ALA A 199 86.62 19.52 -3.48
N ARG A 200 87.62 20.15 -4.09
CA ARG A 200 88.32 19.68 -5.30
C ARG A 200 87.41 19.53 -6.53
N PHE A 201 86.42 20.40 -6.68
CA PHE A 201 85.70 20.54 -7.94
C PHE A 201 86.56 21.25 -8.97
N GLU A 202 86.43 20.87 -10.24
CA GLU A 202 87.19 21.43 -11.36
C GLU A 202 86.28 22.14 -12.37
N ALA A 203 86.86 23.05 -13.16
CA ALA A 203 86.15 23.64 -14.28
C ALA A 203 85.77 22.53 -15.28
N GLY A 204 84.47 22.34 -15.51
CA GLY A 204 83.94 21.22 -16.30
C GLY A 204 83.40 20.05 -15.48
N SER A 205 83.43 20.13 -14.14
CA SER A 205 82.72 19.17 -13.27
C SER A 205 81.23 19.15 -13.60
N ARG A 206 80.66 17.95 -13.74
CA ARG A 206 79.22 17.75 -13.96
C ARG A 206 78.56 17.18 -12.71
N VAL A 207 77.32 17.59 -12.46
CA VAL A 207 76.48 17.01 -11.42
C VAL A 207 75.60 15.95 -12.05
N GLU A 208 75.51 14.78 -11.42
CA GLU A 208 74.63 13.69 -11.84
C GLU A 208 73.58 13.42 -10.76
N LEU A 209 72.34 13.14 -11.19
CA LEU A 209 71.22 12.67 -10.37
C LEU A 209 70.83 11.28 -10.87
N ASP A 210 70.95 10.26 -10.01
CA ASP A 210 70.77 8.85 -10.36
C ASP A 210 71.57 8.43 -11.60
N GLY A 211 72.77 9.03 -11.77
CA GLY A 211 73.66 8.82 -12.92
C GLY A 211 73.33 9.64 -14.18
N ALA A 212 72.21 10.35 -14.22
CA ALA A 212 71.88 11.26 -15.33
C ALA A 212 72.45 12.67 -15.09
N PRO A 213 73.08 13.31 -16.09
CA PRO A 213 73.66 14.63 -15.92
C PRO A 213 72.59 15.72 -15.74
N LEU A 214 72.79 16.60 -14.74
CA LEU A 214 72.01 17.80 -14.53
C LEU A 214 72.68 19.02 -15.18
N PRO A 215 71.90 20.01 -15.66
CA PRO A 215 72.41 21.33 -16.01
C PRO A 215 73.13 21.94 -14.81
N SER A 216 74.46 22.07 -14.92
CA SER A 216 75.33 22.44 -13.81
C SER A 216 76.24 23.60 -14.18
N ARG A 217 76.62 24.39 -13.18
CA ARG A 217 77.51 25.53 -13.31
C ARG A 217 78.58 25.46 -12.22
N PHE A 218 79.83 25.55 -12.67
CA PHE A 218 80.98 25.69 -11.78
C PHE A 218 81.00 27.07 -11.13
N VAL A 219 81.14 27.11 -9.80
CA VAL A 219 81.24 28.37 -9.03
C VAL A 219 82.65 28.51 -8.45
N SER A 220 83.15 27.48 -7.77
CA SER A 220 84.51 27.42 -7.24
C SER A 220 84.94 25.97 -7.03
N ALA A 221 86.20 25.74 -6.64
CA ALA A 221 86.69 24.41 -6.30
C ALA A 221 86.00 23.75 -5.09
N SER A 222 85.09 24.46 -4.41
CA SER A 222 84.28 23.96 -3.30
C SER A 222 82.77 24.12 -3.52
N ARG A 223 82.33 24.67 -4.67
CA ARG A 223 80.91 24.94 -4.93
C ARG A 223 80.50 24.73 -6.38
N LEU A 224 79.40 24.02 -6.59
CA LEU A 224 78.66 23.93 -7.85
C LEU A 224 77.21 24.35 -7.63
N THR A 225 76.53 24.72 -8.70
CA THR A 225 75.06 24.75 -8.74
C THR A 225 74.56 23.80 -9.80
N ALA A 226 73.47 23.07 -9.53
CA ALA A 226 72.81 22.21 -10.52
C ALA A 226 71.31 22.41 -10.48
N THR A 227 70.64 22.27 -11.61
CA THR A 227 69.20 22.54 -11.71
C THR A 227 68.44 21.24 -11.89
N VAL A 228 67.48 20.99 -11.00
CA VAL A 228 66.57 19.85 -11.05
C VAL A 228 65.27 20.34 -11.67
N GLY A 229 64.93 19.81 -12.85
CA GLY A 229 63.70 20.16 -13.55
C GLY A 229 62.45 19.60 -12.86
N ALA A 230 61.30 20.24 -13.10
CA ALA A 230 60.00 19.88 -12.49
C ALA A 230 59.53 18.45 -12.79
N ALA A 231 60.11 17.77 -13.79
CA ALA A 231 59.82 16.36 -14.09
C ALA A 231 60.34 15.42 -12.98
N VAL A 232 61.45 15.76 -12.33
CA VAL A 232 62.04 14.97 -11.24
C VAL A 232 61.18 15.10 -9.97
N SER A 233 60.63 16.28 -9.69
CA SER A 233 59.72 16.51 -8.56
C SER A 233 58.28 16.02 -8.83
N ALA A 234 57.98 15.39 -9.98
CA ALA A 234 56.63 14.95 -10.31
C ALA A 234 56.13 13.78 -9.44
N GLN A 235 57.05 13.00 -8.84
CA GLN A 235 56.73 11.86 -7.99
C GLN A 235 57.67 11.81 -6.79
N ALA A 236 57.18 11.35 -5.64
CA ALA A 236 58.00 11.20 -4.45
C ALA A 236 58.99 10.05 -4.62
N ALA A 237 60.27 10.34 -4.41
CA ALA A 237 61.36 9.39 -4.56
C ALA A 237 62.59 9.89 -3.80
N GLU A 238 63.48 8.95 -3.44
CA GLU A 238 64.83 9.28 -2.98
C GLU A 238 65.79 9.13 -4.15
N HIS A 239 66.45 10.22 -4.50
CA HIS A 239 67.46 10.29 -5.55
C HIS A 239 68.87 10.41 -4.96
N ARG A 240 69.87 10.06 -5.74
CA ARG A 240 71.30 10.14 -5.41
C ARG A 240 71.98 11.19 -6.27
N VAL A 241 72.60 12.18 -5.63
CA VAL A 241 73.37 13.24 -6.28
C VAL A 241 74.85 12.98 -6.10
N ARG A 242 75.62 13.11 -7.17
CA ARG A 242 77.09 13.08 -7.14
C ARG A 242 77.71 14.08 -8.10
N VAL A 243 78.99 14.34 -7.92
CA VAL A 243 79.81 15.20 -8.79
C VAL A 243 80.87 14.36 -9.48
N VAL A 244 81.07 14.60 -10.78
CA VAL A 244 82.09 13.94 -11.59
C VAL A 244 83.03 14.99 -12.21
N ASN A 245 84.32 14.92 -11.90
CA ASN A 245 85.34 15.77 -12.53
C ASN A 245 85.77 15.19 -13.90
N PRO A 246 86.06 16.04 -14.92
CA PRO A 246 86.69 15.62 -16.18
C PRO A 246 88.19 15.28 -15.99
N PRO A 247 88.86 14.54 -16.91
CA PRO A 247 88.34 13.91 -18.11
C PRO A 247 87.88 12.46 -17.93
N ASP A 248 87.98 11.86 -16.74
CA ASP A 248 87.23 10.68 -16.23
C ASP A 248 87.94 10.06 -15.00
N GLY A 249 87.55 10.40 -13.76
CA GLY A 249 87.92 9.47 -12.67
C GLY A 249 87.69 9.89 -11.22
N GLY A 250 87.50 11.17 -10.95
CA GLY A 250 87.10 11.61 -9.62
C GLY A 250 85.58 11.67 -9.52
N VAL A 251 84.95 10.66 -8.90
CA VAL A 251 83.55 10.75 -8.46
C VAL A 251 83.50 11.12 -6.99
N SER A 252 82.58 12.00 -6.63
CA SER A 252 82.30 12.28 -5.23
C SER A 252 81.51 11.14 -4.60
N GLU A 253 81.43 11.18 -3.27
CA GLU A 253 80.42 10.45 -2.52
C GLU A 253 79.02 10.90 -2.96
N GLU A 254 78.05 9.98 -2.89
CA GLU A 254 76.66 10.31 -3.17
C GLU A 254 76.00 11.00 -1.96
N ARG A 255 75.08 11.92 -2.25
CA ARG A 255 74.20 12.55 -1.27
C ARG A 255 72.75 12.37 -1.67
N ALA A 256 71.88 12.18 -0.68
CA ALA A 256 70.45 12.04 -0.94
C ALA A 256 69.86 13.39 -1.37
N PHE A 257 69.02 13.36 -2.39
CA PHE A 257 68.07 14.40 -2.71
C PHE A 257 66.68 13.77 -2.70
N ARG A 258 65.77 14.23 -1.83
CA ARG A 258 64.47 13.59 -1.65
C ARG A 258 63.33 14.44 -2.21
N VAL A 259 62.48 13.84 -3.02
CA VAL A 259 61.16 14.40 -3.34
C VAL A 259 60.16 13.81 -2.35
N LEU A 260 59.63 14.65 -1.47
CA LEU A 260 58.80 14.26 -0.33
C LEU A 260 57.31 14.32 -0.67
N ASN A 261 56.56 13.31 -0.24
CA ASN A 261 55.11 13.42 -0.19
C ASN A 261 54.70 14.50 0.82
N PRO A 262 53.66 15.31 0.54
CA PRO A 262 53.11 16.23 1.54
C PRO A 262 52.37 15.45 2.63
N VAL A 263 52.14 16.09 3.79
CA VAL A 263 51.22 15.55 4.80
C VAL A 263 49.80 15.60 4.23
N PRO A 264 49.07 14.48 4.20
CA PRO A 264 47.74 14.45 3.60
C PRO A 264 46.74 15.27 4.43
N VAL A 265 45.77 15.91 3.76
CA VAL A 265 44.67 16.65 4.37
C VAL A 265 43.38 15.88 4.13
N LEU A 266 42.72 15.43 5.21
CA LEU A 266 41.42 14.77 5.15
C LEU A 266 40.29 15.77 5.44
N GLU A 267 39.51 16.09 4.41
CA GLU A 267 38.44 17.09 4.51
C GLU A 267 37.10 16.47 4.84
N VAL A 268 36.73 15.39 4.16
CA VAL A 268 35.43 14.73 4.29
C VAL A 268 35.56 13.22 4.22
N ILE A 269 34.70 12.55 4.99
CA ILE A 269 34.44 11.12 4.86
C ILE A 269 32.95 10.92 4.55
N THR A 270 32.61 9.96 3.72
CA THR A 270 31.21 9.68 3.37
C THR A 270 30.99 8.16 3.28
N PRO A 271 30.04 7.59 4.04
CA PRO A 271 29.25 8.25 5.10
C PRO A 271 30.09 8.62 6.34
N ASP A 272 29.66 9.61 7.12
CA ASP A 272 30.25 10.01 8.40
C ASP A 272 29.51 9.41 9.63
N THR A 273 28.35 8.79 9.39
CA THR A 273 27.57 8.04 10.38
C THR A 273 27.07 6.72 9.81
N VAL A 274 27.20 5.62 10.56
CA VAL A 274 26.76 4.27 10.16
C VAL A 274 26.10 3.51 11.30
N ALA A 275 25.34 2.47 10.95
CA ALA A 275 24.63 1.64 11.92
C ALA A 275 25.53 0.56 12.55
N VAL A 276 25.27 0.24 13.82
CA VAL A 276 25.74 -1.01 14.46
C VAL A 276 25.20 -2.22 13.69
N ASP A 277 26.02 -3.26 13.55
CA ASP A 277 25.75 -4.51 12.82
C ASP A 277 25.41 -4.31 11.32
N GLY A 278 25.76 -3.16 10.76
CA GLY A 278 25.67 -2.90 9.33
C GLY A 278 26.60 -3.81 8.52
N ALA A 279 26.23 -4.10 7.27
CA ALA A 279 27.08 -4.84 6.35
C ALA A 279 28.37 -4.05 6.03
N PRO A 280 29.49 -4.72 5.67
CA PRO A 280 30.71 -4.03 5.29
C PRO A 280 30.46 -3.11 4.07
N PHE A 281 31.01 -1.91 4.12
CA PHE A 281 30.78 -0.86 3.13
C PHE A 281 32.08 -0.20 2.70
N ASP A 282 32.03 0.58 1.61
CA ASP A 282 33.18 1.34 1.15
C ASP A 282 33.06 2.78 1.66
N LEU A 283 34.03 3.22 2.45
CA LEU A 283 34.16 4.61 2.86
C LEU A 283 34.83 5.39 1.73
N LEU A 284 34.22 6.51 1.33
CA LEU A 284 34.83 7.48 0.43
C LEU A 284 35.47 8.61 1.23
N LEU A 285 36.72 8.91 0.93
CA LEU A 285 37.47 9.98 1.57
C LEU A 285 37.78 11.06 0.51
N GLY A 286 37.53 12.31 0.86
CA GLY A 286 37.85 13.48 0.07
C GLY A 286 38.84 14.38 0.79
N GLY A 287 39.83 14.91 0.06
CA GLY A 287 40.88 15.74 0.64
C GLY A 287 41.97 16.11 -0.36
N GLY A 288 43.21 16.24 0.09
CA GLY A 288 44.35 16.58 -0.75
C GLY A 288 45.67 15.98 -0.25
N GLY A 289 46.66 15.88 -1.14
CA GLY A 289 47.96 15.30 -0.82
C GLY A 289 47.96 13.76 -0.73
N PHE A 290 46.97 13.09 -1.32
CA PHE A 290 46.95 11.63 -1.38
C PHE A 290 47.85 11.14 -2.51
N ALA A 291 48.69 10.15 -2.25
CA ALA A 291 49.55 9.49 -3.23
C ALA A 291 49.15 8.02 -3.41
N ALA A 292 49.57 7.41 -4.52
CA ALA A 292 49.51 5.97 -4.68
C ALA A 292 50.29 5.30 -3.53
N GLY A 293 49.67 4.39 -2.80
CA GLY A 293 50.21 3.81 -1.56
C GLY A 293 49.83 4.54 -0.27
N SER A 294 49.00 5.59 -0.34
CA SER A 294 48.36 6.13 0.88
C SER A 294 47.42 5.09 1.48
N VAL A 295 47.46 4.95 2.80
CA VAL A 295 46.63 4.00 3.55
C VAL A 295 45.69 4.75 4.49
N VAL A 296 44.42 4.34 4.49
CA VAL A 296 43.42 4.83 5.44
C VAL A 296 43.63 4.12 6.78
N LEU A 297 43.54 4.90 7.85
CA LEU A 297 43.64 4.44 9.22
C LEU A 297 42.26 4.53 9.89
N LEU A 298 41.86 3.49 10.62
CA LEU A 298 40.71 3.47 11.52
C LEU A 298 41.23 3.22 12.94
N ASP A 299 41.11 4.22 13.81
CA ASP A 299 41.69 4.21 15.16
C ASP A 299 43.19 3.85 15.18
N GLY A 300 43.90 4.22 14.11
CA GLY A 300 45.33 3.93 13.92
C GLY A 300 45.64 2.60 13.23
N ALA A 301 44.67 1.71 13.01
CA ALA A 301 44.84 0.47 12.26
C ALA A 301 44.66 0.70 10.76
N GLU A 302 45.50 0.09 9.93
CA GLU A 302 45.45 0.23 8.47
C GLU A 302 44.30 -0.57 7.85
N LEU A 303 43.62 0.04 6.88
CA LEU A 303 42.57 -0.58 6.10
C LEU A 303 43.01 -0.81 4.64
N ASP A 304 42.39 -1.81 4.01
CA ASP A 304 42.49 -2.03 2.57
C ASP A 304 42.01 -0.76 1.84
N THR A 305 42.98 -0.08 1.23
CA THR A 305 42.79 1.25 0.64
C THR A 305 43.05 1.20 -0.86
N ALA A 306 42.06 1.61 -1.63
CA ALA A 306 42.19 1.87 -3.05
C ALA A 306 42.43 3.36 -3.30
N TRP A 307 43.52 3.66 -3.99
CA TRP A 307 43.79 5.02 -4.48
C TRP A 307 42.89 5.34 -5.67
N VAL A 308 42.19 6.47 -5.60
CA VAL A 308 41.31 6.95 -6.69
C VAL A 308 41.95 8.11 -7.42
N SER A 309 42.42 9.12 -6.67
CA SER A 309 43.13 10.29 -7.21
C SER A 309 43.92 11.00 -6.11
N GLY A 310 44.64 12.07 -6.45
CA GLY A 310 45.34 12.92 -5.48
C GLY A 310 44.47 13.56 -4.39
N SER A 311 43.14 13.52 -4.57
CA SER A 311 42.15 14.09 -3.67
C SER A 311 41.06 13.10 -3.23
N SER A 312 41.14 11.84 -3.64
CA SER A 312 40.15 10.83 -3.25
C SER A 312 40.75 9.45 -3.01
N LEU A 313 40.29 8.81 -1.93
CA LEU A 313 40.56 7.41 -1.59
C LEU A 313 39.25 6.66 -1.35
N ARG A 314 39.28 5.35 -1.52
CA ARG A 314 38.22 4.43 -1.08
C ARG A 314 38.82 3.39 -0.14
N ALA A 315 38.20 3.15 1.01
CA ALA A 315 38.63 2.12 1.94
C ALA A 315 37.49 1.18 2.32
N ARG A 316 37.78 -0.13 2.44
CA ARG A 316 36.78 -1.11 2.86
C ARG A 316 36.64 -1.09 4.38
N MET A 317 35.44 -0.79 4.87
CA MET A 317 35.15 -0.74 6.30
C MET A 317 34.68 -2.10 6.84
N PRO A 318 35.09 -2.47 8.06
CA PRO A 318 34.57 -3.65 8.75
C PRO A 318 33.14 -3.42 9.25
N THR A 319 32.53 -4.46 9.83
CA THR A 319 31.28 -4.34 10.60
C THR A 319 31.56 -3.87 12.02
N PHE A 320 30.69 -3.04 12.59
CA PHE A 320 30.81 -2.54 13.96
C PHE A 320 29.77 -3.20 14.87
N SER A 321 30.20 -3.83 15.98
CA SER A 321 29.30 -4.56 16.89
C SER A 321 28.79 -3.73 18.09
N ALA A 322 29.24 -2.49 18.22
CA ALA A 322 28.81 -1.58 19.28
C ALA A 322 28.80 -0.12 18.81
N PRO A 323 27.96 0.75 19.40
CA PRO A 323 28.02 2.19 19.15
C PRO A 323 29.34 2.79 19.64
N GLY A 324 29.85 3.81 18.93
CA GLY A 324 31.09 4.48 19.26
C GLY A 324 31.48 5.53 18.21
N VAL A 325 32.50 6.33 18.51
CA VAL A 325 33.12 7.24 17.53
C VAL A 325 34.50 6.71 17.21
N HIS A 326 34.74 6.41 15.94
CA HIS A 326 36.03 5.94 15.43
C HIS A 326 36.74 7.08 14.69
N GLN A 327 38.06 7.17 14.83
CA GLN A 327 38.87 8.22 14.21
C GLN A 327 39.45 7.72 12.89
N VAL A 328 39.05 8.35 11.78
CA VAL A 328 39.55 8.04 10.45
C VAL A 328 40.66 9.00 10.07
N GLY A 329 41.82 8.50 9.69
CA GLY A 329 42.94 9.30 9.17
C GLY A 329 43.50 8.73 7.88
N VAL A 330 44.38 9.46 7.21
CA VAL A 330 45.13 8.99 6.03
C VAL A 330 46.61 9.13 6.32
N ARG A 331 47.39 8.08 6.05
CA ARG A 331 48.85 8.14 6.12
C ARG A 331 49.44 8.05 4.72
N ALA A 332 50.26 9.03 4.36
CA ALA A 332 50.98 9.05 3.10
C ALA A 332 52.22 8.11 3.15
N PRO A 333 52.63 7.53 2.01
CA PRO A 333 53.83 6.70 1.95
C PRO A 333 55.11 7.54 2.06
N ALA A 334 56.20 6.91 2.49
CA ALA A 334 57.54 7.49 2.43
C ALA A 334 58.04 7.59 0.96
N PRO A 335 59.00 8.47 0.63
CA PRO A 335 59.71 9.42 1.49
C PRO A 335 58.89 10.67 1.80
N GLY A 336 59.05 11.20 3.03
CA GLY A 336 58.23 12.30 3.54
C GLY A 336 56.87 11.85 4.04
N GLY A 337 55.86 12.69 3.84
CA GLY A 337 54.48 12.42 4.24
C GLY A 337 54.26 12.58 5.74
N GLY A 338 53.22 11.91 6.22
CA GLY A 338 52.73 11.95 7.59
C GLY A 338 51.31 11.41 7.66
N THR A 339 50.68 11.53 8.82
CA THR A 339 49.27 11.20 9.01
C THR A 339 48.45 12.49 9.03
N SER A 340 47.32 12.49 8.35
CA SER A 340 46.36 13.60 8.36
C SER A 340 45.79 13.83 9.76
N ALA A 341 45.19 14.99 10.00
CA ALA A 341 44.19 15.11 11.07
C ALA A 341 43.05 14.12 10.84
N THR A 342 42.43 13.65 11.92
CA THR A 342 41.37 12.63 11.84
C THR A 342 39.98 13.24 11.65
N ARG A 343 39.08 12.46 11.05
CA ARG A 343 37.63 12.74 10.97
C ARG A 343 36.85 11.67 11.74
N PRO A 344 35.85 12.05 12.55
CA PRO A 344 35.06 11.09 13.30
C PRO A 344 34.09 10.35 12.38
N LEU A 345 34.13 9.02 12.41
CA LEU A 345 33.07 8.14 11.92
C LEU A 345 32.20 7.74 13.12
N THR A 346 30.95 8.16 13.13
CA THR A 346 30.01 7.84 14.21
C THR A 346 29.29 6.53 13.92
N VAL A 347 29.48 5.53 14.78
CA VAL A 347 28.70 4.30 14.78
C VAL A 347 27.59 4.47 15.81
N ALA A 348 26.35 4.52 15.35
CA ALA A 348 25.19 4.70 16.20
C ALA A 348 24.22 3.53 16.06
N ARG A 349 23.44 3.26 17.12
CA ARG A 349 22.18 2.53 16.92
C ARG A 349 21.23 3.47 16.18
N ILE A 350 21.03 3.20 14.90
CA ILE A 350 20.05 3.91 14.09
C ILE A 350 18.72 3.20 14.33
N GLU A 351 17.81 3.85 15.06
CA GLU A 351 16.45 3.34 15.20
C GLU A 351 15.79 3.30 13.83
N GLY A 352 15.20 2.15 13.49
CA GLY A 352 14.48 2.00 12.24
C GLY A 352 13.24 2.89 12.18
N PRO A 353 12.71 3.13 10.97
CA PRO A 353 11.46 3.86 10.83
C PRO A 353 10.32 3.14 11.57
N THR A 354 9.28 3.86 11.98
CA THR A 354 8.09 3.23 12.58
C THR A 354 6.87 3.41 11.68
N ILE A 355 5.93 2.46 11.71
CA ILE A 355 4.61 2.60 11.07
C ILE A 355 3.58 2.70 12.19
N THR A 356 2.78 3.76 12.19
CA THR A 356 1.70 3.99 13.14
C THR A 356 0.32 3.80 12.51
N GLY A 357 0.21 3.84 11.18
CA GLY A 357 -1.07 3.68 10.49
C GLY A 357 -0.95 3.38 9.01
N LEU A 358 -1.97 2.70 8.49
CA LEU A 358 -2.16 2.37 7.09
C LEU A 358 -3.54 2.88 6.66
N SER A 359 -3.63 3.56 5.52
CA SER A 359 -4.91 4.04 4.99
C SER A 359 -4.94 3.93 3.45
N PRO A 360 -5.95 3.26 2.86
CA PRO A 360 -7.05 2.56 3.53
C PRO A 360 -6.60 1.27 4.25
N SER A 361 -7.28 0.92 5.34
CA SER A 361 -7.14 -0.38 6.04
C SER A 361 -8.46 -0.72 6.76
N PRO A 362 -9.18 -1.81 6.40
CA PRO A 362 -8.87 -2.70 5.28
C PRO A 362 -8.99 -2.00 3.92
N ALA A 363 -8.32 -2.55 2.90
CA ALA A 363 -8.34 -2.08 1.52
C ALA A 363 -9.09 -3.04 0.58
N GLU A 364 -9.49 -2.56 -0.61
CA GLU A 364 -10.17 -3.37 -1.63
C GLU A 364 -9.20 -4.33 -2.33
N ALA A 365 -9.53 -5.62 -2.35
CA ALA A 365 -8.78 -6.61 -3.10
C ALA A 365 -9.12 -6.59 -4.61
N GLY A 366 -8.16 -7.00 -5.43
CA GLY A 366 -8.32 -7.23 -6.87
C GLY A 366 -8.20 -5.99 -7.76
N ARG A 367 -7.94 -4.81 -7.16
CA ARG A 367 -7.70 -3.56 -7.87
C ARG A 367 -6.50 -2.83 -7.29
N ALA A 368 -5.81 -2.06 -8.13
CA ALA A 368 -4.72 -1.21 -7.67
C ALA A 368 -5.29 -0.02 -6.87
N PHE A 369 -4.58 0.41 -5.83
CA PHE A 369 -4.97 1.54 -4.99
C PHE A 369 -3.74 2.25 -4.41
N ARG A 370 -3.93 3.50 -3.98
CA ARG A 370 -2.88 4.25 -3.27
C ARG A 370 -2.97 3.96 -1.77
N LEU A 371 -1.87 3.48 -1.20
CA LEU A 371 -1.71 3.24 0.23
C LEU A 371 -0.90 4.39 0.85
N ALA A 372 -1.50 5.06 1.82
CA ALA A 372 -0.79 5.96 2.72
C ALA A 372 -0.24 5.17 3.91
N VAL A 373 1.07 5.27 4.13
CA VAL A 373 1.79 4.69 5.26
C VAL A 373 2.24 5.83 6.16
N THR A 374 1.64 5.95 7.34
CA THR A 374 1.96 7.00 8.32
C THR A 374 2.83 6.46 9.43
N GLY A 375 3.75 7.28 9.93
CA GLY A 375 4.67 6.88 10.99
C GLY A 375 5.74 7.94 11.27
N SER A 376 6.95 7.51 11.61
CA SER A 376 8.08 8.41 11.90
C SER A 376 9.41 7.85 11.42
N GLY A 377 10.39 8.74 11.28
CA GLY A 377 11.75 8.38 10.91
C GLY A 377 11.90 7.99 9.44
N TYR A 378 11.01 8.41 8.54
CA TYR A 378 11.17 8.14 7.10
C TYR A 378 12.22 9.08 6.51
N ASP A 379 13.22 8.50 5.86
CA ASP A 379 14.29 9.26 5.22
C ASP A 379 14.00 9.45 3.72
N CYS A 380 14.00 10.71 3.27
CA CYS A 380 13.50 11.11 1.95
C CYS A 380 14.52 11.86 1.09
N ALA A 381 15.77 12.08 1.55
CA ALA A 381 16.78 12.81 0.78
C ALA A 381 18.23 12.37 1.09
N PRO A 382 19.11 12.20 0.08
CA PRO A 382 18.87 12.23 -1.36
C PRO A 382 18.29 10.92 -1.91
N THR A 383 18.41 9.84 -1.15
CA THR A 383 17.77 8.54 -1.39
C THR A 383 16.45 8.49 -0.62
N ARG A 384 15.42 7.85 -1.19
CA ARG A 384 14.07 7.79 -0.59
C ARG A 384 13.84 6.45 0.08
N ALA A 385 13.15 6.47 1.21
CA ALA A 385 12.57 5.28 1.82
C ALA A 385 11.69 4.52 0.80
N SER A 386 11.65 3.20 0.93
CA SER A 386 10.77 2.32 0.15
C SER A 386 9.79 1.62 1.07
N VAL A 387 8.55 1.40 0.61
CA VAL A 387 7.61 0.52 1.32
C VAL A 387 7.82 -0.90 0.81
N LEU A 388 8.02 -1.87 1.68
CA LEU A 388 8.01 -3.28 1.33
C LEU A 388 6.60 -3.81 1.52
N PHE A 389 5.98 -4.28 0.44
CA PHE A 389 4.68 -4.94 0.44
C PHE A 389 4.89 -6.41 0.08
N ASP A 390 4.66 -7.33 1.03
CA ASP A 390 5.04 -8.75 0.92
C ASP A 390 6.50 -8.96 0.50
N GLY A 391 7.39 -8.12 1.03
CA GLY A 391 8.81 -8.10 0.72
C GLY A 391 9.17 -7.43 -0.62
N ALA A 392 8.21 -7.16 -1.50
CA ALA A 392 8.44 -6.42 -2.75
C ALA A 392 8.52 -4.91 -2.46
N ALA A 393 9.59 -4.26 -2.93
CA ALA A 393 9.77 -2.84 -2.74
C ALA A 393 8.90 -2.01 -3.70
N LEU A 394 8.06 -1.16 -3.13
CA LEU A 394 7.28 -0.13 -3.81
C LEU A 394 7.93 1.23 -3.61
N THR A 395 8.08 1.98 -4.70
CA THR A 395 8.60 3.35 -4.68
C THR A 395 7.51 4.33 -4.29
N PRO A 396 7.70 5.17 -3.26
CA PRO A 396 6.70 6.17 -2.89
C PRO A 396 6.53 7.24 -3.97
N ALA A 397 5.27 7.50 -4.34
CA ALA A 397 4.87 8.64 -5.16
C ALA A 397 5.10 9.97 -4.42
N THR A 398 4.89 9.97 -3.10
CA THR A 398 5.25 11.08 -2.20
C THR A 398 6.03 10.54 -1.00
N CYS A 399 7.01 11.33 -0.54
CA CYS A 399 7.87 10.96 0.59
C CYS A 399 8.00 12.17 1.53
N ALA A 400 7.57 12.00 2.77
CA ALA A 400 7.77 12.92 3.87
C ALA A 400 8.20 12.14 5.12
N ALA A 401 8.84 12.83 6.09
CA ALA A 401 9.41 12.21 7.29
C ALA A 401 8.44 11.37 8.14
N THR A 402 7.13 11.58 7.96
CA THR A 402 6.05 10.91 8.70
C THR A 402 4.97 10.28 7.81
N ARG A 403 5.10 10.37 6.48
CA ARG A 403 4.10 9.84 5.54
C ARG A 403 4.73 9.47 4.20
N LEU A 404 4.47 8.24 3.76
CA LEU A 404 4.73 7.77 2.41
C LEU A 404 3.41 7.46 1.72
N GLU A 405 3.32 7.72 0.42
CA GLU A 405 2.20 7.24 -0.40
C GLU A 405 2.74 6.38 -1.54
N VAL A 406 2.30 5.12 -1.60
CA VAL A 406 2.72 4.13 -2.60
C VAL A 406 1.51 3.60 -3.35
N ASP A 407 1.69 3.28 -4.62
CA ASP A 407 0.65 2.60 -5.40
C ASP A 407 0.85 1.08 -5.25
N VAL A 408 -0.14 0.42 -4.64
CA VAL A 408 -0.19 -1.03 -4.49
C VAL A 408 -0.91 -1.61 -5.71
N PRO A 409 -0.33 -2.61 -6.41
CA PRO A 409 -0.96 -3.21 -7.58
C PRO A 409 -2.22 -4.03 -7.21
N ALA A 410 -2.93 -4.53 -8.22
CA ALA A 410 -4.07 -5.42 -7.98
C ALA A 410 -3.62 -6.71 -7.29
N THR A 411 -4.01 -6.86 -6.03
CA THR A 411 -3.60 -7.97 -5.16
C THR A 411 -4.82 -8.75 -4.67
N ALA A 412 -4.70 -10.07 -4.52
CA ALA A 412 -5.77 -10.93 -4.01
C ALA A 412 -6.16 -10.57 -2.56
N ALA A 413 -7.34 -11.02 -2.12
CA ALA A 413 -7.76 -10.83 -0.74
C ALA A 413 -6.88 -11.64 0.22
N GLY A 414 -6.59 -11.09 1.40
CA GLY A 414 -5.73 -11.71 2.40
C GLY A 414 -5.07 -10.73 3.36
N ALA A 415 -4.23 -11.28 4.23
CA ALA A 415 -3.36 -10.52 5.10
C ALA A 415 -2.01 -10.29 4.41
N HIS A 416 -1.60 -9.04 4.27
CA HIS A 416 -0.37 -8.65 3.57
C HIS A 416 0.55 -7.89 4.52
N SER A 417 1.85 -8.14 4.39
CA SER A 417 2.87 -7.52 5.23
C SER A 417 3.32 -6.19 4.66
N VAL A 418 3.39 -5.16 5.51
CA VAL A 418 3.88 -3.82 5.16
C VAL A 418 5.02 -3.44 6.09
N GLN A 419 6.14 -3.02 5.50
CA GLN A 419 7.28 -2.43 6.21
C GLN A 419 7.76 -1.18 5.48
N VAL A 420 8.45 -0.29 6.19
CA VAL A 420 9.22 0.79 5.58
C VAL A 420 10.70 0.46 5.71
N ARG A 421 11.44 0.66 4.62
CA ARG A 421 12.89 0.54 4.58
C ARG A 421 13.49 1.90 4.24
N ASN A 422 14.30 2.45 5.14
CA ASN A 422 15.06 3.65 4.86
C ASN A 422 16.34 3.34 4.06
N PRO A 423 16.92 4.35 3.40
CA PRO A 423 18.31 4.30 2.97
C PRO A 423 19.23 3.90 4.16
N GLY A 424 20.21 3.03 3.91
CA GLY A 424 21.02 2.42 4.99
C GLY A 424 20.48 1.07 5.51
N GLY A 425 19.29 0.65 5.09
CA GLY A 425 18.80 -0.72 5.25
C GLY A 425 17.97 -0.98 6.52
N THR A 426 17.79 0.01 7.38
CA THR A 426 16.95 -0.13 8.58
C THR A 426 15.48 -0.32 8.19
N LEU A 427 14.82 -1.31 8.81
CA LEU A 427 13.43 -1.65 8.60
C LEU A 427 12.55 -1.20 9.77
N SER A 428 11.30 -0.88 9.47
CA SER A 428 10.26 -0.83 10.48
C SER A 428 9.86 -2.22 10.95
N GLY A 429 9.15 -2.28 12.08
CA GLY A 429 8.32 -3.44 12.39
C GLY A 429 7.31 -3.72 11.28
N THR A 430 6.87 -4.97 11.17
CA THR A 430 5.86 -5.39 10.19
C THR A 430 4.46 -5.02 10.68
N VAL A 431 3.71 -4.30 9.84
CA VAL A 431 2.29 -4.02 10.05
C VAL A 431 1.47 -4.77 9.00
N THR A 432 0.37 -5.38 9.42
CA THR A 432 -0.50 -6.13 8.52
C THR A 432 -1.54 -5.22 7.86
N LEU A 433 -1.59 -5.22 6.53
CA LEU A 433 -2.71 -4.67 5.76
C LEU A 433 -3.69 -5.81 5.43
N GLN A 434 -4.96 -5.64 5.76
CA GLN A 434 -6.02 -6.56 5.35
C GLN A 434 -6.62 -6.10 4.02
N LEU A 435 -6.55 -6.96 3.01
CA LEU A 435 -7.22 -6.79 1.72
C LEU A 435 -8.47 -7.68 1.72
N VAL A 436 -9.64 -7.08 1.57
CA VAL A 436 -10.93 -7.79 1.60
C VAL A 436 -11.63 -7.66 0.26
N ALA A 437 -12.46 -8.66 -0.07
CA ALA A 437 -13.28 -8.61 -1.28
C ALA A 437 -14.18 -7.36 -1.25
N PRO A 438 -14.39 -6.69 -2.41
CA PRO A 438 -15.26 -5.51 -2.46
C PRO A 438 -16.68 -5.85 -2.04
N ASN A 439 -17.30 -4.98 -1.24
CA ASN A 439 -18.72 -5.10 -0.96
C ASN A 439 -19.52 -4.88 -2.25
N PRO A 440 -20.60 -5.64 -2.50
CA PRO A 440 -21.47 -5.39 -3.64
C PRO A 440 -22.17 -4.04 -3.53
N VAL A 441 -22.41 -3.39 -4.68
CA VAL A 441 -23.32 -2.23 -4.74
C VAL A 441 -24.73 -2.75 -4.43
N PRO A 442 -25.43 -2.19 -3.42
CA PRO A 442 -26.73 -2.70 -3.05
C PRO A 442 -27.80 -2.30 -4.10
N THR A 443 -28.87 -3.07 -4.18
CA THR A 443 -30.05 -2.77 -5.02
C THR A 443 -31.32 -2.89 -4.20
N LEU A 444 -32.28 -1.98 -4.41
CA LEU A 444 -33.60 -2.04 -3.79
C LEU A 444 -34.64 -2.59 -4.79
N ALA A 445 -35.46 -3.53 -4.32
CA ALA A 445 -36.52 -4.15 -5.09
C ALA A 445 -37.93 -3.85 -4.54
N GLY A 446 -38.08 -3.66 -3.21
CA GLY A 446 -39.38 -3.39 -2.62
C GLY A 446 -39.31 -2.80 -1.22
N LEU A 447 -40.40 -2.12 -0.85
CA LEU A 447 -40.62 -1.49 0.44
C LEU A 447 -41.92 -2.04 1.04
N SER A 448 -41.89 -2.46 2.30
CA SER A 448 -43.08 -2.94 3.03
C SER A 448 -43.10 -2.36 4.45
N PRO A 449 -44.13 -1.57 4.84
CA PRO A 449 -45.21 -1.07 3.98
C PRO A 449 -44.68 -0.27 2.77
N SER A 450 -45.49 -0.15 1.72
CA SER A 450 -45.12 0.62 0.52
C SER A 450 -45.41 2.12 0.65
N GLU A 451 -46.08 2.54 1.73
CA GLU A 451 -46.44 3.93 2.00
C GLU A 451 -46.61 4.18 3.50
N GLY A 452 -46.63 5.46 3.90
CA GLY A 452 -46.87 5.92 5.27
C GLY A 452 -48.00 6.95 5.34
N SER A 453 -48.55 7.13 6.54
CA SER A 453 -49.58 8.14 6.80
C SER A 453 -48.97 9.42 7.38
N GLN A 454 -49.41 10.57 6.88
CA GLN A 454 -49.03 11.86 7.46
C GLN A 454 -49.43 11.94 8.95
N GLY A 455 -48.52 12.39 9.80
CA GLY A 455 -48.72 12.50 11.25
C GLY A 455 -48.76 11.15 11.98
N GLY A 456 -48.41 10.05 11.29
CA GLY A 456 -48.33 8.72 11.87
C GLY A 456 -47.23 8.57 12.92
N THR A 457 -47.31 7.51 13.72
CA THR A 457 -46.26 7.09 14.64
C THR A 457 -45.06 6.51 13.89
N ALA A 458 -43.95 6.26 14.59
CA ALA A 458 -42.82 5.56 14.01
C ALA A 458 -43.24 4.23 13.36
N LEU A 459 -42.63 3.90 12.23
CA LEU A 459 -42.96 2.76 11.37
C LEU A 459 -41.69 1.96 11.10
N THR A 460 -41.74 0.63 11.24
CA THR A 460 -40.68 -0.24 10.75
C THR A 460 -40.89 -0.52 9.26
N LEU A 461 -39.89 -0.15 8.46
CA LEU A 461 -39.83 -0.38 7.03
C LEU A 461 -38.98 -1.62 6.75
N GLU A 462 -39.60 -2.66 6.23
CA GLU A 462 -38.95 -3.83 5.67
C GLU A 462 -38.58 -3.55 4.21
N VAL A 463 -37.33 -3.83 3.84
CA VAL A 463 -36.78 -3.51 2.54
C VAL A 463 -36.19 -4.77 1.92
N SER A 464 -36.66 -5.11 0.72
CA SER A 464 -36.15 -6.22 -0.06
C SER A 464 -35.23 -5.73 -1.18
N GLY A 465 -34.24 -6.54 -1.53
CA GLY A 465 -33.23 -6.15 -2.50
C GLY A 465 -32.11 -7.17 -2.64
N GLY A 466 -30.89 -6.68 -2.88
CA GLY A 466 -29.69 -7.49 -3.07
C GLY A 466 -28.43 -6.70 -2.71
N GLY A 467 -27.35 -7.41 -2.41
CA GLY A 467 -26.05 -6.80 -2.10
C GLY A 467 -25.98 -6.13 -0.72
N PHE A 468 -26.86 -6.49 0.22
CA PHE A 468 -26.78 -5.97 1.58
C PHE A 468 -25.68 -6.71 2.36
N VAL A 469 -24.81 -5.94 2.99
CA VAL A 469 -23.74 -6.45 3.86
C VAL A 469 -23.85 -5.83 5.25
N SER A 470 -23.13 -6.37 6.23
CA SER A 470 -23.04 -5.73 7.55
C SER A 470 -22.57 -4.28 7.42
N GLY A 471 -23.24 -3.35 8.10
CA GLY A 471 -23.00 -1.90 7.98
C GLY A 471 -23.79 -1.20 6.85
N THR A 472 -24.57 -1.93 6.05
CA THR A 472 -25.50 -1.31 5.08
C THR A 472 -26.51 -0.43 5.82
N THR A 473 -26.59 0.84 5.43
CA THR A 473 -27.42 1.84 6.10
C THR A 473 -28.48 2.39 5.17
N LEU A 474 -29.75 2.31 5.57
CA LEU A 474 -30.86 2.96 4.88
C LEU A 474 -30.79 4.48 5.06
N ARG A 475 -31.03 5.21 3.97
CA ARG A 475 -31.21 6.66 3.96
C ARG A 475 -32.62 7.00 3.46
N PHE A 476 -33.37 7.70 4.29
CA PHE A 476 -34.69 8.24 3.97
C PHE A 476 -34.57 9.74 3.70
N ASN A 477 -34.89 10.17 2.47
CA ASN A 477 -34.68 11.54 2.00
C ASN A 477 -33.26 12.06 2.29
N GLY A 478 -32.26 11.22 2.01
CA GLY A 478 -30.85 11.51 2.28
C GLY A 478 -30.42 11.37 3.76
N ASN A 479 -31.31 11.16 4.72
CA ASN A 479 -30.94 11.04 6.13
C ASN A 479 -30.82 9.57 6.56
N ALA A 480 -29.70 9.20 7.18
CA ALA A 480 -29.47 7.82 7.64
C ALA A 480 -30.46 7.40 8.74
N ARG A 481 -30.94 6.17 8.69
CA ARG A 481 -31.82 5.57 9.70
C ARG A 481 -31.17 4.33 10.31
N PRO A 482 -31.40 4.06 11.61
CA PRO A 482 -30.96 2.80 12.22
C PRO A 482 -31.45 1.63 11.38
N THR A 483 -30.51 0.81 10.91
CA THR A 483 -30.77 -0.26 9.95
C THR A 483 -30.28 -1.58 10.51
N GLN A 484 -31.13 -2.60 10.43
CA GLN A 484 -30.80 -3.98 10.75
C GLN A 484 -30.77 -4.80 9.47
N VAL A 485 -29.58 -5.22 9.05
CA VAL A 485 -29.41 -6.12 7.91
C VAL A 485 -29.70 -7.54 8.38
N ARG A 486 -30.70 -8.18 7.78
CA ARG A 486 -31.11 -9.55 8.13
C ARG A 486 -30.45 -10.59 7.23
N SER A 487 -30.29 -10.26 5.95
CA SER A 487 -29.62 -11.10 4.96
C SER A 487 -29.07 -10.23 3.83
N ALA A 488 -28.42 -10.86 2.85
CA ALA A 488 -27.97 -10.16 1.64
C ALA A 488 -29.10 -9.58 0.77
N SER A 489 -30.35 -9.93 1.06
CA SER A 489 -31.54 -9.52 0.30
C SER A 489 -32.64 -8.86 1.13
N ALA A 490 -32.46 -8.73 2.44
CA ALA A 490 -33.44 -8.12 3.34
C ALA A 490 -32.80 -7.30 4.46
N LEU A 491 -33.34 -6.12 4.70
CA LEU A 491 -33.03 -5.26 5.85
C LEU A 491 -34.29 -4.59 6.37
N SER A 492 -34.26 -4.14 7.63
CA SER A 492 -35.32 -3.33 8.21
C SER A 492 -34.76 -2.03 8.79
N ALA A 493 -35.50 -0.93 8.66
CA ALA A 493 -35.15 0.34 9.29
C ALA A 493 -36.39 1.01 9.89
N THR A 494 -36.23 1.76 10.98
CA THR A 494 -37.35 2.50 11.57
C THR A 494 -37.41 3.92 11.00
N LEU A 495 -38.53 4.26 10.36
CA LEU A 495 -38.93 5.62 10.06
C LEU A 495 -39.54 6.25 11.31
N THR A 496 -39.17 7.49 11.59
CA THR A 496 -39.63 8.25 12.77
C THR A 496 -40.95 8.97 12.48
N SER A 497 -41.65 9.45 13.50
CA SER A 497 -42.82 10.33 13.30
C SER A 497 -42.45 11.63 12.58
N ALA A 498 -41.22 12.12 12.74
CA ALA A 498 -40.72 13.29 12.02
C ALA A 498 -40.57 13.02 10.51
N ASP A 499 -40.20 11.79 10.11
CA ASP A 499 -40.17 11.37 8.70
C ASP A 499 -41.55 11.38 8.05
N LEU A 500 -42.59 11.15 8.86
CA LEU A 500 -43.98 11.06 8.43
C LEU A 500 -44.77 12.35 8.70
N ALA A 501 -44.13 13.44 9.12
CA ALA A 501 -44.84 14.66 9.52
C ALA A 501 -45.50 15.39 8.32
N VAL A 502 -44.93 15.25 7.12
CA VAL A 502 -45.35 15.97 5.92
C VAL A 502 -45.67 14.97 4.81
N ALA A 503 -46.82 15.15 4.16
CA ALA A 503 -47.17 14.36 2.99
C ALA A 503 -46.27 14.71 1.80
N GLY A 504 -45.81 13.69 1.07
CA GLY A 504 -44.86 13.83 -0.04
C GLY A 504 -44.34 12.49 -0.54
N ARG A 505 -43.44 12.51 -1.54
CA ARG A 505 -42.68 11.33 -1.98
C ARG A 505 -41.24 11.50 -1.54
N PHE A 506 -40.73 10.54 -0.80
CA PHE A 506 -39.39 10.61 -0.22
C PHE A 506 -38.52 9.49 -0.77
N PRO A 507 -37.34 9.79 -1.32
CA PRO A 507 -36.47 8.76 -1.87
C PRO A 507 -35.86 7.93 -0.74
N VAL A 508 -35.97 6.62 -0.88
CA VAL A 508 -35.32 5.62 -0.03
C VAL A 508 -34.16 5.03 -0.82
N THR A 509 -32.97 5.08 -0.22
CA THR A 509 -31.75 4.44 -0.74
C THR A 509 -31.09 3.68 0.38
N VAL A 510 -30.19 2.75 0.07
CA VAL A 510 -29.31 2.13 1.07
C VAL A 510 -27.86 2.30 0.63
N VAL A 511 -26.94 2.39 1.59
CA VAL A 511 -25.51 2.57 1.34
C VAL A 511 -24.73 1.44 2.00
N SER A 512 -24.04 0.64 1.20
CA SER A 512 -23.08 -0.36 1.69
C SER A 512 -21.71 0.30 1.91
N PRO A 513 -20.99 -0.02 3.00
CA PRO A 513 -19.71 0.60 3.35
C PRO A 513 -18.59 0.22 2.37
N ALA A 514 -17.52 1.02 2.36
CA ALA A 514 -16.25 0.68 1.71
C ALA A 514 -15.55 -0.48 2.46
N PRO A 515 -14.60 -1.20 1.81
CA PRO A 515 -14.19 -1.11 0.40
C PRO A 515 -15.25 -1.63 -0.57
N GLY A 516 -15.25 -1.13 -1.80
CA GLY A 516 -16.35 -1.29 -2.75
C GLY A 516 -17.63 -0.60 -2.26
N GLY A 517 -18.75 -1.32 -2.28
CA GLY A 517 -20.04 -0.84 -1.80
C GLY A 517 -20.58 0.33 -2.61
N GLY A 518 -21.30 1.25 -1.95
CA GLY A 518 -21.90 2.41 -2.59
C GLY A 518 -23.40 2.54 -2.32
N THR A 519 -24.04 3.48 -3.01
CA THR A 519 -25.47 3.78 -2.86
C THR A 519 -26.30 2.96 -3.86
N SER A 520 -27.45 2.45 -3.43
CA SER A 520 -28.39 1.73 -4.29
C SER A 520 -29.13 2.65 -5.27
N ASN A 521 -29.93 2.04 -6.16
CA ASN A 521 -31.06 2.73 -6.77
C ASN A 521 -32.03 3.27 -5.69
N ALA A 522 -32.78 4.31 -6.04
CA ALA A 522 -33.80 4.87 -5.17
C ALA A 522 -35.17 4.22 -5.41
N LEU A 523 -35.93 4.02 -4.34
CA LEU A 523 -37.37 3.76 -4.38
C LEU A 523 -38.10 4.89 -3.67
N ASP A 524 -39.19 5.39 -4.26
CA ASP A 524 -40.01 6.41 -3.60
C ASP A 524 -40.90 5.79 -2.54
N PHE A 525 -40.85 6.35 -1.34
CA PHE A 525 -41.80 6.06 -0.27
C PHE A 525 -42.79 7.24 -0.15
N PRO A 526 -44.05 7.07 -0.58
CA PRO A 526 -45.07 8.08 -0.40
C PRO A 526 -45.54 8.15 1.05
N VAL A 527 -45.57 9.36 1.60
CA VAL A 527 -46.32 9.71 2.80
C VAL A 527 -47.58 10.43 2.34
N VAL A 528 -48.74 9.85 2.56
CA VAL A 528 -50.01 10.40 2.09
C VAL A 528 -50.85 10.92 3.24
N ARG A 529 -51.72 11.89 2.95
CA ARG A 529 -52.69 12.37 3.93
C ARG A 529 -53.62 11.23 4.34
N PRO A 530 -53.88 11.00 5.65
CA PRO A 530 -54.83 10.00 6.08
C PRO A 530 -56.23 10.31 5.54
N ASN A 531 -56.96 9.27 5.15
CA ASN A 531 -58.38 9.39 4.85
C ASN A 531 -59.12 9.78 6.14
N PRO A 532 -60.08 10.72 6.08
CA PRO A 532 -60.97 11.01 7.21
C PRO A 532 -61.82 9.79 7.58
N ALA A 533 -62.29 9.72 8.83
CA ALA A 533 -63.29 8.72 9.22
C ALA A 533 -64.64 9.06 8.56
N PRO A 534 -65.34 8.10 7.93
CA PRO A 534 -66.59 8.39 7.24
C PRO A 534 -67.71 8.70 8.24
N ARG A 535 -68.64 9.58 7.85
CA ARG A 535 -69.85 9.87 8.64
C ARG A 535 -71.10 9.57 7.82
N VAL A 536 -71.92 8.64 8.28
CA VAL A 536 -73.26 8.40 7.72
C VAL A 536 -74.26 9.34 8.40
N ALA A 537 -75.00 10.11 7.60
CA ALA A 537 -76.02 11.05 8.06
C ALA A 537 -77.44 10.48 7.92
N SER A 538 -77.75 9.82 6.81
CA SER A 538 -79.08 9.26 6.54
C SER A 538 -79.02 8.00 5.68
N LEU A 539 -80.11 7.23 5.70
CA LEU A 539 -80.34 6.03 4.91
C LEU A 539 -81.62 6.20 4.10
N ALA A 540 -81.64 5.77 2.84
CA ALA A 540 -82.81 5.80 1.98
C ALA A 540 -82.88 4.53 1.09
N PRO A 541 -83.92 3.67 1.23
CA PRO A 541 -84.92 3.71 2.30
C PRO A 541 -84.27 3.56 3.69
N CYS A 542 -84.98 3.93 4.76
CA CYS A 542 -84.46 3.73 6.12
C CYS A 542 -85.05 2.56 6.88
N GLY A 543 -85.98 1.85 6.26
CA GLY A 543 -86.42 0.56 6.72
C GLY A 543 -87.27 -0.17 5.68
N MET A 544 -87.42 -1.48 5.88
CA MET A 544 -88.19 -2.39 5.00
C MET A 544 -88.91 -3.45 5.85
N VAL A 545 -89.79 -4.22 5.21
CA VAL A 545 -90.37 -5.44 5.80
C VAL A 545 -89.46 -6.63 5.50
N ALA A 546 -89.24 -7.47 6.51
CA ALA A 546 -88.48 -8.71 6.36
C ALA A 546 -89.17 -9.69 5.39
N GLY A 547 -88.36 -10.48 4.69
CA GLY A 547 -88.81 -11.37 3.61
C GLY A 547 -89.01 -10.66 2.25
N GLY A 548 -88.71 -9.36 2.17
CA GLY A 548 -88.77 -8.59 0.93
C GLY A 548 -87.69 -8.95 -0.09
N ALA A 549 -87.85 -8.44 -1.32
CA ALA A 549 -86.85 -8.56 -2.37
C ALA A 549 -85.58 -7.74 -2.04
N GLY A 550 -84.47 -8.06 -2.73
CA GLY A 550 -83.26 -7.25 -2.66
C GLY A 550 -83.50 -5.83 -3.19
N PHE A 551 -82.76 -4.86 -2.67
CA PHE A 551 -83.00 -3.44 -2.95
C PHE A 551 -81.68 -2.65 -2.99
N THR A 552 -81.77 -1.41 -3.49
CA THR A 552 -80.66 -0.46 -3.40
C THR A 552 -80.83 0.42 -2.18
N LEU A 553 -79.85 0.41 -1.29
CA LEU A 553 -79.77 1.29 -0.13
C LEU A 553 -78.84 2.46 -0.46
N THR A 554 -79.36 3.67 -0.35
CA THR A 554 -78.58 4.91 -0.48
C THR A 554 -78.20 5.39 0.91
N LEU A 555 -76.90 5.66 1.12
CA LEU A 555 -76.35 6.27 2.32
C LEU A 555 -75.91 7.68 1.96
N GLU A 556 -76.41 8.69 2.66
CA GLU A 556 -75.88 10.05 2.54
C GLU A 556 -75.02 10.37 3.76
N GLY A 557 -73.97 11.16 3.55
CA GLY A 557 -72.95 11.37 4.56
C GLY A 557 -71.86 12.34 4.15
N GLN A 558 -70.72 12.20 4.80
CA GLN A 558 -69.50 12.96 4.52
C GLN A 558 -68.32 12.00 4.50
N ASP A 559 -67.25 12.44 3.82
CA ASP A 559 -65.94 11.82 3.87
C ASP A 559 -65.86 10.40 3.31
N PHE A 560 -66.76 9.98 2.42
CA PHE A 560 -66.68 8.66 1.78
C PHE A 560 -65.50 8.59 0.79
N SER A 561 -64.39 8.00 1.25
CA SER A 561 -63.12 7.95 0.50
C SER A 561 -63.16 6.85 -0.56
N PRO A 562 -62.56 7.04 -1.76
CA PRO A 562 -62.55 6.02 -2.81
C PRO A 562 -62.16 4.63 -2.28
N GLY A 563 -62.95 3.61 -2.60
CA GLY A 563 -62.75 2.27 -2.05
C GLY A 563 -63.40 2.04 -0.67
N ALA A 564 -64.25 2.96 -0.22
CA ALA A 564 -65.08 2.76 0.96
C ALA A 564 -65.91 1.48 0.82
N SER A 565 -65.98 0.71 1.90
CA SER A 565 -66.78 -0.50 1.98
C SER A 565 -67.95 -0.29 2.93
N VAL A 566 -69.05 -1.02 2.70
CA VAL A 566 -70.24 -0.95 3.54
C VAL A 566 -70.57 -2.34 4.04
N THR A 567 -70.84 -2.44 5.34
CA THR A 567 -71.43 -3.65 5.93
C THR A 567 -72.87 -3.38 6.35
N PHE A 568 -73.73 -4.35 6.08
CA PHE A 568 -75.13 -4.41 6.50
C PHE A 568 -75.29 -5.59 7.45
N ASN A 569 -75.61 -5.30 8.71
CA ASN A 569 -75.64 -6.26 9.81
C ASN A 569 -74.32 -7.07 9.95
N GLY A 570 -73.18 -6.41 9.73
CA GLY A 570 -71.86 -7.04 9.73
C GLY A 570 -71.48 -7.77 8.43
N THR A 571 -72.41 -7.97 7.49
CA THR A 571 -72.12 -8.59 6.20
C THR A 571 -71.77 -7.54 5.15
N ALA A 572 -70.66 -7.71 4.43
CA ALA A 572 -70.28 -6.80 3.36
C ALA A 572 -71.33 -6.79 2.22
N VAL A 573 -71.68 -5.60 1.75
CA VAL A 573 -72.56 -5.37 0.60
C VAL A 573 -71.81 -4.63 -0.50
N SER A 574 -72.19 -4.86 -1.76
CA SER A 574 -71.52 -4.24 -2.90
C SER A 574 -71.90 -2.77 -3.05
N VAL A 575 -70.91 -1.91 -3.16
CA VAL A 575 -71.08 -0.48 -3.49
C VAL A 575 -71.25 -0.37 -5.01
N SER A 576 -72.43 0.04 -5.45
CA SER A 576 -72.78 0.20 -6.87
C SER A 576 -72.52 1.61 -7.41
N ALA A 577 -72.51 2.62 -6.53
CA ALA A 577 -72.10 3.98 -6.86
C ALA A 577 -71.50 4.68 -5.64
N GLN A 578 -70.50 5.54 -5.88
CA GLN A 578 -69.81 6.27 -4.82
C GLN A 578 -69.51 7.72 -5.22
N SER A 579 -69.67 8.62 -4.25
CA SER A 579 -69.14 9.97 -4.21
C SER A 579 -68.70 10.29 -2.78
N ALA A 580 -68.08 11.45 -2.52
CA ALA A 580 -67.64 11.85 -1.19
C ALA A 580 -68.78 12.00 -0.16
N THR A 581 -70.03 12.16 -0.60
CA THR A 581 -71.19 12.41 0.26
C THR A 581 -72.34 11.42 0.08
N ARG A 582 -72.21 10.47 -0.86
CA ARG A 582 -73.24 9.46 -1.12
C ARG A 582 -72.63 8.12 -1.54
N LEU A 583 -73.13 7.04 -0.94
CA LEU A 583 -72.92 5.66 -1.38
C LEU A 583 -74.26 5.04 -1.77
N ALA A 584 -74.29 4.28 -2.86
CA ALA A 584 -75.38 3.37 -3.17
C ALA A 584 -74.87 1.93 -3.05
N VAL A 585 -75.60 1.09 -2.32
CA VAL A 585 -75.23 -0.31 -2.12
C VAL A 585 -76.39 -1.23 -2.47
N THR A 586 -76.08 -2.42 -2.98
CA THR A 586 -77.10 -3.44 -3.24
C THR A 586 -77.20 -4.37 -2.02
N VAL A 587 -78.38 -4.41 -1.39
CA VAL A 587 -78.69 -5.30 -0.27
C VAL A 587 -79.44 -6.51 -0.81
N PRO A 588 -78.86 -7.73 -0.80
CA PRO A 588 -79.54 -8.94 -1.26
C PRO A 588 -80.72 -9.33 -0.34
N ALA A 589 -81.74 -10.00 -0.91
CA ALA A 589 -82.92 -10.45 -0.18
C ALA A 589 -82.58 -11.33 1.04
N ALA A 590 -81.51 -12.12 0.97
CA ALA A 590 -81.05 -12.96 2.07
C ALA A 590 -80.67 -12.19 3.34
N LEU A 591 -80.19 -10.95 3.21
CA LEU A 591 -79.82 -10.10 4.36
C LEU A 591 -81.02 -9.47 5.07
N VAL A 592 -82.21 -9.55 4.46
CA VAL A 592 -83.46 -9.03 5.00
C VAL A 592 -84.53 -10.12 5.13
N ALA A 593 -84.15 -11.40 5.09
CA ALA A 593 -85.10 -12.52 5.16
C ALA A 593 -85.87 -12.57 6.50
N THR A 594 -85.22 -12.19 7.60
CA THR A 594 -85.80 -12.24 8.95
C THR A 594 -85.50 -10.94 9.70
N ALA A 595 -86.53 -10.35 10.32
CA ALA A 595 -86.36 -9.19 11.18
C ALA A 595 -85.70 -9.58 12.51
N PRO A 596 -84.71 -8.82 13.01
CA PRO A 596 -84.13 -9.07 14.32
C PRO A 596 -85.11 -8.67 15.43
N ALA A 597 -84.97 -9.25 16.63
CA ALA A 597 -85.79 -8.90 17.80
C ALA A 597 -85.66 -7.41 18.21
N SER A 598 -84.56 -6.76 17.84
CA SER A 598 -84.34 -5.32 18.02
C SER A 598 -85.18 -4.45 17.06
N GLY A 599 -85.69 -5.02 15.97
CA GLY A 599 -86.37 -4.34 14.87
C GLY A 599 -85.45 -3.52 13.95
N ALA A 600 -84.14 -3.51 14.18
CA ALA A 600 -83.19 -2.76 13.37
C ALA A 600 -81.82 -3.46 13.29
N VAL A 601 -81.09 -3.21 12.20
CA VAL A 601 -79.74 -3.70 11.93
C VAL A 601 -78.78 -2.55 11.67
N SER A 602 -77.49 -2.76 11.95
CA SER A 602 -76.46 -1.74 11.75
C SER A 602 -75.99 -1.67 10.29
N VAL A 603 -75.70 -0.46 9.84
CA VAL A 603 -75.07 -0.14 8.57
C VAL A 603 -73.82 0.68 8.89
N VAL A 604 -72.66 0.16 8.52
CA VAL A 604 -71.37 0.78 8.83
C VAL A 604 -70.58 0.98 7.55
N VAL A 605 -70.06 2.20 7.36
CA VAL A 605 -69.14 2.52 6.26
C VAL A 605 -67.72 2.47 6.81
N THR A 606 -66.80 1.86 6.06
CA THR A 606 -65.37 1.82 6.40
C THR A 606 -64.58 2.44 5.26
N ASN A 607 -63.85 3.51 5.56
CA ASN A 607 -62.88 4.06 4.62
C ASN A 607 -61.57 3.26 4.70
N PRO A 608 -60.90 3.01 3.57
CA PRO A 608 -59.64 2.28 3.55
C PRO A 608 -58.52 3.08 4.24
N ALA A 609 -57.47 2.36 4.67
CA ALA A 609 -56.20 2.96 5.05
C ALA A 609 -55.55 3.69 3.85
N PRO A 610 -54.58 4.60 4.09
CA PRO A 610 -54.03 5.04 5.37
C PRO A 610 -54.98 6.00 6.11
N GLY A 611 -54.98 5.92 7.43
CA GLY A 611 -56.01 6.54 8.26
C GLY A 611 -57.35 5.81 8.09
N GLY A 612 -58.37 6.53 7.63
CA GLY A 612 -59.71 6.01 7.39
C GLY A 612 -60.42 5.68 8.70
N GLY A 613 -61.06 4.52 8.72
CA GLY A 613 -61.78 4.02 9.89
C GLY A 613 -63.24 3.73 9.62
N THR A 614 -63.94 3.27 10.64
CA THR A 614 -65.36 2.92 10.58
C THR A 614 -66.22 4.09 11.03
N SER A 615 -67.33 4.34 10.34
CA SER A 615 -68.35 5.26 10.82
C SER A 615 -68.97 4.75 12.12
N ALA A 616 -69.62 5.63 12.87
CA ALA A 616 -70.64 5.19 13.81
C ALA A 616 -71.72 4.38 13.06
N PRO A 617 -72.37 3.38 13.69
CA PRO A 617 -73.41 2.61 13.04
C PRO A 617 -74.63 3.50 12.76
N ALA A 618 -75.03 3.55 11.50
CA ALA A 618 -76.38 3.96 11.12
C ALA A 618 -77.31 2.76 11.28
N TRP A 619 -78.60 2.99 11.53
CA TRP A 619 -79.54 1.92 11.85
C TRP A 619 -80.62 1.86 10.78
N PHE A 620 -80.73 0.69 10.15
CA PHE A 620 -81.74 0.38 9.16
C PHE A 620 -82.84 -0.46 9.81
N GLY A 621 -84.09 -0.03 9.70
CA GLY A 621 -85.23 -0.73 10.29
C GLY A 621 -85.63 -1.97 9.49
N LEU A 622 -85.97 -3.05 10.18
CA LEU A 622 -86.52 -4.28 9.59
C LEU A 622 -87.75 -4.71 10.39
N ALA A 623 -88.93 -4.48 9.81
CA ALA A 623 -90.19 -4.87 10.41
C ALA A 623 -90.53 -6.34 10.15
N THR A 624 -91.25 -6.95 11.08
CA THR A 624 -91.71 -8.35 10.93
C THR A 624 -92.89 -8.48 9.96
N ARG A 625 -93.65 -7.39 9.75
CA ARG A 625 -94.81 -7.31 8.86
C ARG A 625 -95.10 -5.87 8.46
N VAL A 626 -95.94 -5.69 7.45
CA VAL A 626 -96.42 -4.35 7.06
C VAL A 626 -97.21 -3.72 8.21
N SER A 627 -96.86 -2.49 8.59
CA SER A 627 -97.55 -1.72 9.61
C SER A 627 -97.59 -0.25 9.19
N THR A 628 -98.76 0.36 9.23
CA THR A 628 -99.05 1.72 8.75
C THR A 628 -99.72 2.52 9.85
N LEU A 629 -99.61 3.85 9.76
CA LEU A 629 -100.24 4.72 10.74
C LEU A 629 -101.75 4.50 10.77
N ALA A 630 -102.41 4.51 9.61
CA ALA A 630 -103.86 4.38 9.51
C ALA A 630 -104.42 3.03 9.98
N THR A 631 -103.81 1.91 9.59
CA THR A 631 -104.41 0.58 9.80
C THR A 631 -104.06 -0.03 11.15
N HIS A 632 -102.86 0.25 11.66
CA HIS A 632 -102.31 -0.49 12.79
C HIS A 632 -102.03 0.40 14.01
N VAL A 633 -101.52 1.62 13.79
CA VAL A 633 -101.09 2.49 14.89
C VAL A 633 -102.24 3.35 15.40
N GLN A 634 -103.01 3.98 14.51
CA GLN A 634 -104.13 4.85 14.88
C GLN A 634 -105.18 4.15 15.76
N PRO A 635 -105.61 2.90 15.47
CA PRO A 635 -106.55 2.19 16.34
C PRO A 635 -106.00 1.93 17.76
N ILE A 636 -104.67 1.84 17.92
CA ILE A 636 -104.03 1.69 19.24
C ILE A 636 -104.16 3.00 20.03
N PHE A 637 -103.89 4.13 19.39
CA PHE A 637 -104.04 5.44 20.04
C PHE A 637 -105.51 5.75 20.36
N GLU A 638 -106.45 5.51 19.45
CA GLU A 638 -107.88 5.75 19.68
C GLU A 638 -108.42 4.94 20.86
N ARG A 639 -108.05 3.65 20.94
CA ARG A 639 -108.50 2.74 21.99
C ARG A 639 -107.91 3.10 23.36
N ASN A 640 -106.64 3.48 23.37
CA ASN A 640 -105.89 3.59 24.62
C ASN A 640 -105.63 5.03 25.10
N CYS A 641 -105.95 6.05 24.29
CA CYS A 641 -105.77 7.47 24.62
C CYS A 641 -107.05 8.31 24.58
N ASN A 642 -108.23 7.68 24.65
CA ASN A 642 -109.53 8.36 24.61
C ASN A 642 -109.79 9.37 25.75
N SER A 643 -109.07 9.25 26.87
CA SER A 643 -109.11 10.15 28.04
C SER A 643 -107.76 10.83 28.33
N GLY A 644 -106.82 10.73 27.37
CA GLY A 644 -105.47 11.29 27.43
C GLY A 644 -104.37 10.22 27.49
N CYS A 645 -103.33 10.34 26.64
CA CYS A 645 -102.15 9.46 26.69
C CYS A 645 -101.20 9.80 27.87
N HIS A 646 -101.40 10.94 28.55
CA HIS A 646 -100.50 11.53 29.54
C HIS A 646 -101.22 11.88 30.86
N SER A 647 -100.44 12.22 31.89
CA SER A 647 -100.95 12.57 33.23
C SER A 647 -101.65 13.93 33.33
N SER A 648 -101.48 14.81 32.33
CA SER A 648 -102.21 16.08 32.20
C SER A 648 -103.28 15.95 31.10
N PRO A 649 -104.45 16.58 31.24
CA PRO A 649 -105.52 16.51 30.23
C PRO A 649 -105.05 17.21 28.95
N SER A 650 -104.57 16.44 27.99
CA SER A 650 -104.43 16.87 26.60
C SER A 650 -105.71 16.49 25.86
N THR A 651 -106.15 17.32 24.92
CA THR A 651 -107.16 16.95 23.91
C THR A 651 -106.86 15.55 23.35
N PRO A 652 -107.87 14.71 23.09
CA PRO A 652 -107.67 13.39 22.49
C PRO A 652 -106.76 13.51 21.27
N VAL A 653 -105.69 12.72 21.24
CA VAL A 653 -104.76 12.70 20.11
C VAL A 653 -105.53 12.09 18.92
N ASN A 654 -106.05 12.93 18.03
CA ASN A 654 -106.81 12.50 16.86
C ASN A 654 -105.87 12.39 15.65
N LEU A 655 -105.36 11.18 15.35
CA LEU A 655 -104.45 10.97 14.21
C LEU A 655 -105.16 10.82 12.84
N THR A 656 -106.50 10.92 12.74
CA THR A 656 -107.25 10.62 11.49
C THR A 656 -107.16 11.68 10.38
N SER A 657 -106.56 12.85 10.60
CA SER A 657 -106.55 13.95 9.60
C SER A 657 -105.24 14.16 8.82
N GLY A 658 -104.28 13.23 8.88
CA GLY A 658 -102.97 13.35 8.19
C GLY A 658 -102.02 14.40 8.80
N ARG A 659 -102.54 15.37 9.57
CA ARG A 659 -101.76 16.35 10.35
C ARG A 659 -100.88 15.68 11.42
N ALA A 660 -101.33 14.56 11.96
CA ALA A 660 -100.70 13.91 13.09
C ALA A 660 -99.44 13.11 12.77
N HIS A 661 -99.26 12.63 11.53
CA HIS A 661 -97.98 12.06 11.10
C HIS A 661 -96.88 13.13 11.20
N GLY A 662 -97.15 14.33 10.67
CA GLY A 662 -96.23 15.47 10.75
C GLY A 662 -96.00 16.02 12.17
N GLU A 663 -96.93 15.78 13.10
CA GLU A 663 -96.78 16.18 14.52
C GLU A 663 -96.05 15.12 15.37
N LEU A 664 -95.90 13.88 14.88
CA LEU A 664 -95.25 12.78 15.59
C LEU A 664 -93.89 12.40 15.00
N VAL A 665 -93.80 12.37 13.68
CA VAL A 665 -92.66 11.81 12.95
C VAL A 665 -91.61 12.88 12.72
N GLU A 666 -90.38 12.57 13.10
CA GLU A 666 -89.22 13.47 13.09
C GLU A 666 -89.42 14.79 13.87
N GLN A 667 -90.40 14.82 14.79
CA GLN A 667 -90.65 15.99 15.64
C GLN A 667 -89.85 15.96 16.94
N PRO A 668 -89.26 17.08 17.38
CA PRO A 668 -88.59 17.18 18.67
C PRO A 668 -89.52 16.85 19.83
N SER A 669 -89.04 16.07 20.79
CA SER A 669 -89.79 15.83 22.02
C SER A 669 -89.63 16.99 23.00
N GLY A 670 -90.74 17.65 23.37
CA GLY A 670 -90.74 18.63 24.45
C GLY A 670 -90.39 18.04 25.83
N ALA A 671 -90.52 16.72 25.99
CA ALA A 671 -90.18 16.01 27.23
C ALA A 671 -88.72 15.49 27.25
N CYS A 672 -88.02 15.53 26.11
CA CYS A 672 -86.69 14.96 25.97
C CYS A 672 -85.92 15.65 24.84
N ALA A 673 -85.15 16.68 25.18
CA ALA A 673 -84.53 17.58 24.20
C ALA A 673 -83.56 16.87 23.21
N SER A 674 -83.06 15.69 23.56
CA SER A 674 -82.15 14.89 22.72
C SER A 674 -82.84 13.82 21.87
N ALA A 675 -84.18 13.70 21.91
CA ALA A 675 -84.92 12.64 21.24
C ALA A 675 -86.09 13.18 20.41
N LEU A 676 -86.48 12.39 19.41
CA LEU A 676 -87.66 12.67 18.59
C LEU A 676 -88.84 11.88 19.11
N LEU A 677 -90.06 12.38 18.88
CA LEU A 677 -91.28 11.67 19.25
C LEU A 677 -91.33 10.30 18.54
N VAL A 678 -91.10 10.28 17.22
CA VAL A 678 -90.83 9.09 16.41
C VAL A 678 -89.66 9.39 15.48
N LYS A 679 -88.56 8.63 15.60
CA LYS A 679 -87.43 8.65 14.67
C LYS A 679 -87.56 7.50 13.66
N THR A 680 -87.64 7.84 12.38
CA THR A 680 -87.85 6.93 11.24
C THR A 680 -86.57 6.24 10.80
N CYS A 681 -85.44 6.96 10.84
CA CYS A 681 -84.16 6.49 10.35
C CYS A 681 -83.13 6.53 11.49
N GLY A 682 -83.14 5.52 12.37
CA GLY A 682 -82.32 5.48 13.57
C GLY A 682 -82.53 4.24 14.43
N PRO A 683 -81.78 4.10 15.54
CA PRO A 683 -82.03 3.02 16.47
C PRO A 683 -83.44 3.18 17.03
N LEU A 684 -84.22 2.09 16.98
CA LEU A 684 -85.62 2.11 17.39
C LEU A 684 -85.79 2.48 18.87
N ARG A 685 -84.80 2.17 19.71
CA ARG A 685 -84.75 2.52 21.13
C ARG A 685 -83.80 3.70 21.37
N ALA A 686 -84.00 4.42 22.48
CA ALA A 686 -83.22 5.58 22.94
C ALA A 686 -83.38 6.89 22.13
N GLN A 687 -83.88 6.85 20.88
CA GLN A 687 -84.06 8.05 20.05
C GLN A 687 -85.51 8.30 19.59
N SER A 688 -86.39 7.30 19.73
CA SER A 688 -87.84 7.39 19.52
C SER A 688 -88.57 7.30 20.86
N VAL A 689 -89.08 8.44 21.35
CA VAL A 689 -89.76 8.52 22.66
C VAL A 689 -90.98 7.60 22.73
N LEU A 690 -91.72 7.45 21.64
CA LEU A 690 -92.88 6.55 21.58
C LEU A 690 -92.48 5.09 21.86
N ILE A 691 -91.44 4.60 21.20
CA ILE A 691 -90.98 3.20 21.35
C ILE A 691 -90.46 2.97 22.77
N ASP A 692 -89.65 3.90 23.31
CA ASP A 692 -89.15 3.78 24.68
C ASP A 692 -90.29 3.74 25.71
N LYS A 693 -91.32 4.58 25.56
CA LYS A 693 -92.48 4.62 26.48
C LYS A 693 -93.39 3.41 26.37
N VAL A 694 -93.59 2.88 25.17
CA VAL A 694 -94.45 1.72 24.90
C VAL A 694 -93.81 0.41 25.37
N LEU A 695 -92.48 0.32 25.28
CA LEU A 695 -91.74 -0.86 25.71
C LEU A 695 -91.47 -0.89 27.22
N ALA A 696 -91.77 0.19 27.95
CA ALA A 696 -91.80 0.25 29.42
C ALA A 696 -90.51 -0.24 30.10
N THR A 697 -89.35 0.00 29.48
CA THR A 697 -88.08 -0.34 30.10
C THR A 697 -87.57 0.90 30.81
N ASN A 698 -87.57 0.92 32.15
CA ASN A 698 -86.98 1.96 33.00
C ASN A 698 -85.44 2.12 32.83
N SER A 699 -84.90 1.71 31.68
CA SER A 699 -83.47 1.60 31.39
C SER A 699 -82.99 2.50 30.25
N SER A 700 -83.83 3.39 29.71
CA SER A 700 -83.36 4.52 28.88
C SER A 700 -83.17 5.75 29.79
N PRO A 701 -81.94 6.12 30.17
CA PRO A 701 -81.70 7.27 31.04
C PRO A 701 -82.01 8.63 30.40
N ALA A 702 -82.32 8.67 29.09
CA ALA A 702 -82.46 9.92 28.34
C ALA A 702 -83.82 10.62 28.55
N CYS A 703 -84.90 9.88 28.77
CA CYS A 703 -86.25 10.44 28.82
C CYS A 703 -87.08 9.78 29.96
N SER A 704 -87.02 10.32 31.17
CA SER A 704 -87.78 9.80 32.32
C SER A 704 -89.30 10.06 32.15
N GLY A 705 -90.13 9.07 32.51
CA GLY A 705 -91.59 9.18 32.45
C GLY A 705 -92.30 7.84 32.59
N ALA A 706 -93.59 7.86 32.95
CA ALA A 706 -94.40 6.65 33.04
C ALA A 706 -94.59 6.01 31.65
N PRO A 707 -94.72 4.66 31.57
CA PRO A 707 -95.08 3.97 30.34
C PRO A 707 -96.34 4.55 29.69
N MET A 708 -96.39 4.54 28.36
CA MET A 708 -97.56 4.92 27.58
C MET A 708 -98.23 3.65 27.04
N PRO A 709 -99.58 3.54 27.09
CA PRO A 709 -100.57 4.48 27.63
C PRO A 709 -100.77 4.34 29.15
N LYS A 710 -101.34 5.37 29.78
CA LYS A 710 -101.58 5.40 31.24
C LYS A 710 -102.73 4.44 31.61
N GLY A 711 -102.49 3.56 32.58
CA GLY A 711 -103.55 2.76 33.25
C GLY A 711 -103.74 1.32 32.74
N GLN A 712 -103.27 0.97 31.53
CA GLN A 712 -103.23 -0.40 31.03
C GLN A 712 -102.03 -0.61 30.08
N PRO A 713 -101.23 -1.68 30.23
CA PRO A 713 -100.13 -1.96 29.31
C PRO A 713 -100.67 -2.44 27.95
N LEU A 714 -100.07 -1.97 26.86
CA LEU A 714 -100.35 -2.49 25.51
C LEU A 714 -100.10 -4.00 25.43
N THR A 715 -100.91 -4.70 24.65
CA THR A 715 -100.66 -6.11 24.33
C THR A 715 -99.36 -6.28 23.55
N ALA A 716 -98.77 -7.46 23.57
CA ALA A 716 -97.56 -7.76 22.80
C ALA A 716 -97.74 -7.48 21.29
N ALA A 717 -98.93 -7.76 20.75
CA ALA A 717 -99.25 -7.52 19.34
C ALA A 717 -99.31 -6.03 18.99
N GLU A 718 -99.85 -5.20 19.88
CA GLU A 718 -99.91 -3.74 19.71
C GLU A 718 -98.51 -3.11 19.83
N LYS A 719 -97.70 -3.56 20.81
CA LYS A 719 -96.29 -3.14 20.93
C LYS A 719 -95.50 -3.48 19.68
N GLN A 720 -95.68 -4.70 19.15
CA GLN A 720 -95.00 -5.13 17.93
C GLN A 720 -95.46 -4.34 16.71
N ALA A 721 -96.76 -4.03 16.58
CA ALA A 721 -97.27 -3.21 15.48
C ALA A 721 -96.64 -1.80 15.45
N LEU A 722 -96.41 -1.20 16.63
CA LEU A 722 -95.71 0.08 16.77
C LEU A 722 -94.23 -0.05 16.41
N ILE A 723 -93.55 -1.10 16.87
CA ILE A 723 -92.16 -1.38 16.48
C ILE A 723 -92.05 -1.53 14.96
N ASP A 724 -92.91 -2.37 14.37
CA ASP A 724 -92.92 -2.63 12.93
C ASP A 724 -93.16 -1.34 12.13
N TRP A 725 -94.08 -0.48 12.58
CA TRP A 725 -94.37 0.79 11.93
C TRP A 725 -93.14 1.69 11.90
N VAL A 726 -92.49 1.90 13.05
CA VAL A 726 -91.28 2.72 13.12
C VAL A 726 -90.12 2.08 12.34
N ALA A 727 -89.97 0.76 12.41
CA ALA A 727 -88.95 0.01 11.67
C ALA A 727 -89.12 0.08 10.14
N GLN A 728 -90.31 0.44 9.63
CA GLN A 728 -90.55 0.69 8.21
C GLN A 728 -90.33 2.14 7.79
N GLY A 729 -89.82 3.00 8.69
CA GLY A 729 -89.72 4.43 8.46
C GLY A 729 -91.02 5.19 8.73
N ALA A 730 -91.90 4.62 9.57
CA ALA A 730 -93.18 5.20 9.98
C ALA A 730 -94.06 5.66 8.79
N PRO A 731 -94.46 4.76 7.88
CA PRO A 731 -95.31 5.13 6.75
C PRO A 731 -96.66 5.72 7.22
N PRO A 732 -97.18 6.77 6.56
CA PRO A 732 -98.40 7.48 6.96
C PRO A 732 -99.69 6.64 6.86
#